data_AF-A0AA96J229-F1
#
_entry.id   AF-A0AA96J229-F1
#
_cell.length_a   1.000
_cell.length_b   1.000
_cell.length_c   1.000
_cell.angle_alpha   90.00
_cell.angle_beta   90.00
_cell.angle_gamma   90.00
#
_symmetry.space_group_name_H-M   'P 1'
#
loop_
_entity.id
_entity.type
_entity.pdbx_description
1 polymer ?
#
loop_
_entity_poly.entity_id
_entity_poly.type
_entity_poly.pdbx_seq_one_letter_code
_entity_poly.pdbx_strand_id
1 'polypeptide(L)'
;MAVLTAIQNGNFTNASTWGLVDSTSYLDSRVNSTTLTTTTTNASANFTTGAITISGIAIQIKGVGSVNMTMRLYNATTSSIVKDVTISLSDLPNTGNINSEYVGWVYFKFDSDVTLSAGEAYNIRMFINTGSNQCTVYTNGTTNNWSRALITSTNQAPASGDTLIIPSLHTNIGVYSATTVTMNNTITDLFGNVYLGGYGKLSYAVSGSTNYKLRLNGDMYVAKGSTLTIGNTSTPFPITSTALLEFNCSSDYQYQLFHYGTIETKCDTNIIHRALLNSDAAVSATTLTTDISTGWKNGDVIGIASTTKTTTQYEKVTLTADASGTTLNCNTLTYFHDGDSSEYIQADIVNLSKRIKIGTTTSFRTRINLQHINTPTSNFKNAEFANCLIITTNVSLLSYILTFENCSFWQTGTAVTQLNAYTNLLNTINSCVFFNFGSINSLSSLSTNSVYIGSNSSTGVSVILGNDNSISSAVNLCIAGWFGTTGLFAGTLTESNNNKLYSALYGYQVSTTYTNIELNNWLIFNCAVGVRLTSFGVTNGDRTGKHMMSNIKLHSNTNNFDPTGVLQGNFIVKGGYIWGGKSPYTTSIGLIAFNNSQINYDTLNIADVTFGKRPDGVNSHFSLACLRSLSVGNVILSNCLFYGTESIYLGSSFQPTANRPKFITSIKHNGISGNYKEIQGNGELRTDTSILYNSKNTLRLTPASTIYKTFSNTVNIPVKSGQTGNISVKVRKSVLADGTAYNGGEPRLILERNPLIGIYEDTVVNTTTAAANGNWETLSFTTSATTENVILSFYVDCIGNLGWVNVADWKTTNYNDTRNLNYNGGLGIYTNLQYRKGGGNYSFFN
;
A
#
# COMPACT_ATOMS: atom_id res chain seq x y z
N MET A 1 -21.70 22.46 -36.04
CA MET A 1 -21.25 22.57 -34.64
C MET A 1 -21.03 24.04 -34.37
N ALA A 2 -21.83 24.61 -33.48
CA ALA A 2 -21.66 25.97 -33.02
C ALA A 2 -20.63 26.01 -31.89
N VAL A 3 -20.15 27.22 -31.60
CA VAL A 3 -19.43 27.51 -30.36
C VAL A 3 -20.32 28.44 -29.55
N LEU A 4 -20.56 28.11 -28.29
CA LEU A 4 -21.45 28.84 -27.41
C LEU A 4 -20.68 29.31 -26.19
N THR A 5 -20.94 30.54 -25.75
CA THR A 5 -20.37 31.10 -24.53
C THR A 5 -21.47 31.42 -23.54
N ALA A 6 -21.34 30.99 -22.28
CA ALA A 6 -22.27 31.34 -21.23
C ALA A 6 -22.17 32.85 -20.95
N ILE A 7 -23.27 33.58 -21.16
CA ILE A 7 -23.33 35.04 -21.06
C ILE A 7 -23.99 35.53 -19.76
N GLN A 8 -24.56 34.60 -18.98
CA GLN A 8 -25.18 34.82 -17.69
C GLN A 8 -25.38 33.49 -16.94
N ASN A 9 -25.76 33.58 -15.66
CA ASN A 9 -26.17 32.40 -14.90
C ASN A 9 -27.45 31.78 -15.49
N GLY A 10 -27.57 30.45 -15.47
CA GLY A 10 -28.80 29.79 -15.88
C GLY A 10 -28.65 28.30 -16.16
N ASN A 11 -29.66 27.71 -16.79
CA ASN A 11 -29.70 26.29 -17.08
C ASN A 11 -28.93 25.95 -18.36
N PHE A 12 -28.20 24.85 -18.33
CA PHE A 12 -27.41 24.35 -19.45
C PHE A 12 -28.25 24.21 -20.73
N THR A 13 -29.50 23.75 -20.64
CA THR A 13 -30.36 23.56 -21.82
C THR A 13 -31.09 24.83 -22.29
N ASN A 14 -30.95 25.97 -21.59
CA ASN A 14 -31.70 27.18 -21.93
C ASN A 14 -30.90 28.08 -22.88
N ALA A 15 -31.49 28.44 -24.03
CA ALA A 15 -30.86 29.34 -24.99
C ALA A 15 -30.43 30.68 -24.38
N SER A 16 -31.18 31.23 -23.41
CA SER A 16 -30.81 32.52 -22.80
C SER A 16 -29.51 32.47 -21.99
N THR A 17 -29.03 31.29 -21.61
CA THR A 17 -27.74 31.14 -20.91
C THR A 17 -26.57 31.33 -21.87
N TRP A 18 -26.76 31.15 -23.18
CA TRP A 18 -25.69 30.95 -24.15
C TRP A 18 -25.78 31.93 -25.31
N GLY A 19 -24.70 32.70 -25.52
CA GLY A 19 -24.50 33.51 -26.71
C GLY A 19 -23.75 32.72 -27.79
N LEU A 20 -24.20 32.83 -29.04
CA LEU A 20 -23.57 32.24 -30.21
C LEU A 20 -22.26 32.96 -30.54
N VAL A 21 -21.18 32.21 -30.73
CA VAL A 21 -19.89 32.75 -31.18
C VAL A 21 -19.83 32.78 -32.70
N ASP A 22 -19.31 33.87 -33.25
CA ASP A 22 -19.06 33.98 -34.68
C ASP A 22 -17.98 32.98 -35.13
N SER A 23 -18.39 32.07 -36.03
CA SER A 23 -17.52 31.00 -36.54
C SER A 23 -16.34 31.49 -37.38
N THR A 24 -16.45 32.68 -38.01
CA THR A 24 -15.40 33.20 -38.91
C THR A 24 -14.21 33.79 -38.16
N SER A 25 -14.45 34.28 -36.94
CA SER A 25 -13.44 34.88 -36.08
C SER A 25 -12.94 33.96 -34.96
N TYR A 26 -13.63 32.85 -34.71
CA TYR A 26 -13.28 31.90 -33.64
C TYR A 26 -11.91 31.26 -33.85
N LEU A 27 -11.10 31.24 -32.79
CA LEU A 27 -9.85 30.49 -32.74
C LEU A 27 -9.67 29.90 -31.34
N ASP A 28 -9.44 28.58 -31.28
CA ASP A 28 -9.09 27.87 -30.07
C ASP A 28 -7.81 27.08 -30.28
N SER A 29 -6.70 27.63 -29.80
CA SER A 29 -5.39 27.03 -29.90
C SER A 29 -4.50 27.39 -28.71
N ARG A 30 -3.66 26.44 -28.31
CA ARG A 30 -2.72 26.59 -27.19
C ARG A 30 -1.30 26.18 -27.57
N VAL A 31 -1.02 26.17 -28.87
CA VAL A 31 0.28 25.75 -29.44
C VAL A 31 1.41 26.68 -29.01
N ASN A 32 1.14 27.98 -28.88
CA ASN A 32 2.11 28.98 -28.44
C ASN A 32 1.45 30.03 -27.54
N SER A 33 2.20 31.03 -27.10
CA SER A 33 1.69 32.12 -26.27
C SER A 33 2.42 33.44 -26.51
N THR A 34 1.71 34.55 -26.34
CA THR A 34 2.26 35.91 -26.44
C THR A 34 2.16 36.61 -25.08
N THR A 35 3.28 37.10 -24.56
CA THR A 35 3.31 37.96 -23.38
C THR A 35 2.90 39.38 -23.77
N LEU A 36 1.95 39.96 -23.05
CA LEU A 36 1.45 41.30 -23.31
C LEU A 36 2.41 42.37 -22.79
N THR A 37 2.51 43.46 -23.57
CA THR A 37 3.32 44.64 -23.28
C THR A 37 2.44 45.86 -22.97
N THR A 38 3.04 46.98 -22.60
CA THR A 38 2.34 48.29 -22.47
C THR A 38 2.00 48.94 -23.80
N THR A 39 2.49 48.39 -24.92
CA THR A 39 2.26 48.91 -26.27
C THR A 39 0.80 48.73 -26.72
N THR A 40 0.09 49.84 -26.93
CA THR A 40 -1.34 49.86 -27.30
C THR A 40 -1.65 49.37 -28.71
N THR A 41 -0.61 49.17 -29.52
CA THR A 41 -0.68 48.58 -30.88
C THR A 41 -0.40 47.07 -30.89
N ASN A 42 -0.16 46.45 -29.73
CA ASN A 42 -0.05 45.00 -29.64
C ASN A 42 -1.39 44.36 -30.05
N ALA A 43 -1.39 43.69 -31.20
CA ALA A 43 -2.60 43.28 -31.90
C ALA A 43 -2.56 41.81 -32.27
N SER A 44 -3.75 41.20 -32.30
CA SER A 44 -3.95 39.91 -32.92
C SER A 44 -3.76 39.98 -34.44
N ALA A 45 -3.63 38.82 -35.09
CA ALA A 45 -3.84 38.74 -36.53
C ALA A 45 -5.22 39.30 -36.93
N ASN A 46 -5.30 39.88 -38.13
CA ASN A 46 -6.54 40.38 -38.69
C ASN A 46 -7.52 39.23 -39.00
N PHE A 47 -8.81 39.50 -38.86
CA PHE A 47 -9.89 38.62 -39.25
C PHE A 47 -11.05 39.45 -39.83
N THR A 48 -11.84 38.84 -40.70
CA THR A 48 -12.99 39.47 -41.35
C THR A 48 -14.25 38.75 -40.93
N THR A 49 -15.28 39.49 -40.52
CA THR A 49 -16.58 38.93 -40.15
C THR A 49 -17.65 39.30 -41.18
N GLY A 50 -18.81 38.65 -41.09
CA GLY A 50 -20.03 39.17 -41.70
C GLY A 50 -20.54 40.42 -40.98
N ALA A 51 -21.67 40.96 -41.45
CA ALA A 51 -22.42 41.96 -40.70
C ALA A 51 -23.07 41.27 -39.49
N ILE A 52 -22.50 41.47 -38.31
CA ILE A 52 -22.92 40.81 -37.07
C ILE A 52 -23.01 41.81 -35.92
N THR A 53 -23.91 41.59 -34.98
CA THR A 53 -23.98 42.33 -33.73
C THR A 53 -23.37 41.49 -32.61
N ILE A 54 -22.40 42.04 -31.89
CA ILE A 54 -21.64 41.36 -30.84
C ILE A 54 -21.82 42.03 -29.48
N SER A 55 -21.91 41.21 -28.43
CA SER A 55 -22.08 41.63 -27.03
C SER A 55 -20.76 41.63 -26.25
N GLY A 56 -19.70 41.08 -26.84
CA GLY A 56 -18.34 41.18 -26.31
C GLY A 56 -17.39 40.14 -26.91
N ILE A 57 -16.24 39.97 -26.26
CA ILE A 57 -15.15 39.12 -26.75
C ILE A 57 -14.61 38.27 -25.61
N ALA A 58 -14.42 36.97 -25.84
CA ALA A 58 -13.69 36.08 -24.93
C ALA A 58 -12.30 35.77 -25.46
N ILE A 59 -11.31 35.76 -24.56
CA ILE A 59 -9.90 35.47 -24.85
C ILE A 59 -9.40 34.36 -23.93
N GLN A 60 -8.58 33.44 -24.44
CA GLN A 60 -7.87 32.48 -23.58
C GLN A 60 -6.59 33.09 -22.99
N ILE A 61 -6.57 33.19 -21.66
CA ILE A 61 -5.44 33.70 -20.89
C ILE A 61 -4.64 32.51 -20.33
N LYS A 62 -3.32 32.58 -20.46
CA LYS A 62 -2.37 31.60 -19.90
C LYS A 62 -2.10 31.90 -18.44
N GLY A 63 -1.57 33.09 -18.14
CA GLY A 63 -1.16 33.48 -16.79
C GLY A 63 -1.22 34.98 -16.57
N VAL A 64 -1.35 35.39 -15.31
CA VAL A 64 -1.64 36.77 -14.89
C VAL A 64 -0.77 37.23 -13.72
N GLY A 65 -0.54 38.53 -13.66
CA GLY A 65 0.06 39.28 -12.56
C GLY A 65 -0.97 40.17 -11.87
N SER A 66 -0.58 41.36 -11.44
CA SER A 66 -1.41 42.20 -10.53
C SER A 66 -1.63 43.64 -11.02
N VAL A 67 -1.68 43.86 -12.33
CA VAL A 67 -1.89 45.19 -12.94
C VAL A 67 -3.21 45.25 -13.72
N ASN A 68 -3.60 46.44 -14.20
CA ASN A 68 -4.76 46.57 -15.08
C ASN A 68 -4.40 46.22 -16.53
N MET A 69 -5.38 45.71 -17.27
CA MET A 69 -5.27 45.34 -18.68
C MET A 69 -6.48 45.84 -19.46
N THR A 70 -6.25 46.34 -20.67
CA THR A 70 -7.30 46.75 -21.60
C THR A 70 -7.36 45.80 -22.79
N MET A 71 -8.55 45.29 -23.07
CA MET A 71 -8.92 44.61 -24.32
C MET A 71 -9.63 45.62 -25.21
N ARG A 72 -9.21 45.68 -26.48
CA ARG A 72 -9.71 46.60 -27.49
C ARG A 72 -10.09 45.84 -28.74
N LEU A 73 -11.32 46.03 -29.21
CA LEU A 73 -11.69 45.71 -30.58
C LEU A 73 -11.34 46.87 -31.51
N TYR A 74 -10.60 46.60 -32.57
CA TYR A 74 -10.10 47.61 -33.49
C TYR A 74 -10.47 47.25 -34.93
N ASN A 75 -11.02 48.21 -35.69
CA ASN A 75 -11.19 48.09 -37.12
C ASN A 75 -9.87 48.48 -37.80
N ALA A 76 -9.18 47.49 -38.35
CA ALA A 76 -7.90 47.65 -39.04
C ALA A 76 -8.05 48.29 -40.42
N THR A 77 -9.20 48.16 -41.08
CA THR A 77 -9.49 48.79 -42.36
C THR A 77 -9.66 50.29 -42.22
N THR A 78 -10.49 50.74 -41.29
CA THR A 78 -10.73 52.18 -41.02
C THR A 78 -9.75 52.78 -40.01
N SER A 79 -8.87 51.97 -39.44
CA SER A 79 -7.91 52.36 -38.41
C SER A 79 -8.55 53.00 -37.16
N SER A 80 -9.73 52.53 -36.74
CA SER A 80 -10.51 53.10 -35.62
C SER A 80 -10.76 52.12 -34.47
N ILE A 81 -10.88 52.67 -33.26
CA ILE A 81 -11.28 51.90 -32.07
C ILE A 81 -12.79 51.65 -32.14
N VAL A 82 -13.18 50.39 -31.99
CA VAL A 82 -14.59 49.99 -31.96
C VAL A 82 -15.09 49.95 -30.52
N LYS A 83 -14.35 49.27 -29.62
CA LYS A 83 -14.72 49.18 -28.20
C LYS A 83 -13.51 48.82 -27.33
N ASP A 84 -13.48 49.36 -26.11
CA ASP A 84 -12.52 49.02 -25.07
C ASP A 84 -13.21 48.45 -23.83
N VAL A 85 -12.59 47.46 -23.20
CA VAL A 85 -12.95 46.94 -21.87
C VAL A 85 -11.67 46.86 -21.05
N THR A 86 -11.64 47.50 -19.88
CA THR A 86 -10.48 47.48 -18.97
C THR A 86 -10.84 46.73 -17.70
N ILE A 87 -9.98 45.81 -17.28
CA ILE A 87 -10.16 44.96 -16.09
C ILE A 87 -8.91 45.01 -15.21
N SER A 88 -9.03 44.62 -13.94
CA SER A 88 -7.84 44.30 -13.14
C SER A 88 -7.45 42.84 -13.35
N LEU A 89 -6.16 42.55 -13.54
CA LEU A 89 -5.68 41.17 -13.55
C LEU A 89 -5.79 40.50 -12.17
N SER A 90 -5.94 41.29 -11.09
CA SER A 90 -6.28 40.76 -9.77
C SER A 90 -7.69 40.18 -9.69
N ASP A 91 -8.57 40.55 -10.63
CA ASP A 91 -9.93 40.01 -10.74
C ASP A 91 -9.94 38.64 -11.42
N LEU A 92 -8.76 38.12 -11.81
CA LEU A 92 -8.58 36.80 -12.42
C LEU A 92 -7.93 35.82 -11.43
N PRO A 93 -8.06 34.51 -11.66
CA PRO A 93 -7.41 33.50 -10.83
C PRO A 93 -5.90 33.70 -10.75
N ASN A 94 -5.37 33.82 -9.52
CA ASN A 94 -3.94 34.04 -9.29
C ASN A 94 -3.10 32.85 -9.80
N THR A 95 -2.24 33.05 -10.80
CA THR A 95 -1.37 31.98 -11.33
C THR A 95 0.00 31.89 -10.65
N GLY A 96 0.34 32.81 -9.75
CA GLY A 96 1.64 32.93 -9.07
C GLY A 96 2.78 33.43 -9.97
N ASN A 97 2.75 33.07 -11.25
CA ASN A 97 3.63 33.58 -12.31
C ASN A 97 2.84 33.57 -13.65
N ILE A 98 3.22 34.41 -14.61
CA ILE A 98 2.65 34.45 -15.96
C ILE A 98 3.04 33.25 -16.85
N ASN A 99 4.08 32.49 -16.45
CA ASN A 99 4.46 31.24 -17.12
C ASN A 99 3.68 30.02 -16.59
N SER A 100 2.99 30.16 -15.45
CA SER A 100 2.12 29.14 -14.86
C SER A 100 0.85 29.01 -15.69
N GLU A 101 0.39 27.77 -15.91
CA GLU A 101 -0.59 27.46 -16.95
C GLU A 101 -2.05 27.60 -16.49
N TYR A 102 -2.84 28.12 -17.43
CA TYR A 102 -4.29 27.92 -17.65
C TYR A 102 -5.30 28.65 -16.72
N VAL A 103 -5.33 29.99 -16.79
CA VAL A 103 -6.53 30.78 -16.42
C VAL A 103 -7.73 30.41 -17.32
N GLY A 104 -7.49 30.13 -18.60
CA GLY A 104 -8.51 29.71 -19.55
C GLY A 104 -9.27 30.89 -20.15
N TRP A 105 -10.52 30.65 -20.58
CA TRP A 105 -11.35 31.68 -21.22
C TRP A 105 -11.83 32.74 -20.22
N VAL A 106 -11.72 34.01 -20.61
CA VAL A 106 -12.22 35.18 -19.88
C VAL A 106 -13.07 36.02 -20.83
N TYR A 107 -14.29 36.39 -20.40
CA TYR A 107 -15.24 37.14 -21.24
C TYR A 107 -15.26 38.62 -20.88
N PHE A 108 -14.81 39.46 -21.81
CA PHE A 108 -14.88 40.91 -21.76
C PHE A 108 -16.20 41.36 -22.38
N LYS A 109 -17.20 41.59 -21.53
CA LYS A 109 -18.55 41.96 -21.94
C LYS A 109 -18.63 43.47 -22.17
N PHE A 110 -19.28 43.86 -23.26
CA PHE A 110 -19.53 45.27 -23.55
C PHE A 110 -20.70 45.80 -22.71
N ASP A 111 -20.67 47.10 -22.43
CA ASP A 111 -21.79 47.83 -21.80
C ASP A 111 -23.04 47.88 -22.70
N SER A 112 -22.85 47.70 -24.02
CA SER A 112 -23.83 47.77 -25.08
C SER A 112 -23.34 46.98 -26.30
N ASP A 113 -24.27 46.36 -27.01
CA ASP A 113 -23.94 45.58 -28.20
C ASP A 113 -23.39 46.47 -29.32
N VAL A 114 -22.45 45.93 -30.12
CA VAL A 114 -21.79 46.63 -31.22
C VAL A 114 -22.03 45.89 -32.53
N THR A 115 -22.45 46.61 -33.56
CA THR A 115 -22.60 46.05 -34.92
C THR A 115 -21.32 46.24 -35.73
N LEU A 116 -20.79 45.14 -36.25
CA LEU A 116 -19.65 45.11 -37.16
C LEU A 116 -20.13 45.17 -38.61
N SER A 117 -19.34 45.83 -39.45
CA SER A 117 -19.59 45.93 -40.89
C SER A 117 -19.03 44.71 -41.61
N ALA A 118 -19.75 44.21 -42.61
CA ALA A 118 -19.27 43.12 -43.45
C ALA A 118 -18.06 43.55 -44.28
N GLY A 119 -17.09 42.66 -44.46
CA GLY A 119 -15.94 42.86 -45.36
C GLY A 119 -14.80 43.71 -44.78
N GLU A 120 -14.96 44.24 -43.58
CA GLU A 120 -13.92 44.98 -42.86
C GLU A 120 -12.97 44.02 -42.12
N ALA A 121 -11.69 44.39 -42.01
CA ALA A 121 -10.71 43.65 -41.25
C ALA A 121 -10.66 44.18 -39.81
N TYR A 122 -10.87 43.30 -38.85
CA TYR A 122 -10.79 43.59 -37.42
C TYR A 122 -9.60 42.86 -36.78
N ASN A 123 -9.08 43.43 -35.69
CA ASN A 123 -8.18 42.71 -34.78
C ASN A 123 -8.50 43.05 -33.33
N ILE A 124 -8.04 42.18 -32.42
CA ILE A 124 -8.13 42.40 -30.98
C ILE A 124 -6.78 42.93 -30.53
N ARG A 125 -6.77 44.05 -29.83
CA ARG A 125 -5.58 44.60 -29.18
C ARG A 125 -5.67 44.40 -27.69
N MET A 126 -4.58 43.99 -27.07
CA MET A 126 -4.50 43.81 -25.62
C MET A 126 -3.15 44.32 -25.11
N PHE A 127 -3.21 45.13 -24.06
CA PHE A 127 -2.04 45.74 -23.46
C PHE A 127 -2.25 45.91 -21.95
N ILE A 128 -1.16 45.83 -21.21
CA ILE A 128 -1.14 46.09 -19.77
C ILE A 128 -0.89 47.58 -19.53
N ASN A 129 -1.54 48.16 -18.53
CA ASN A 129 -1.50 49.62 -18.35
C ASN A 129 -0.19 50.08 -17.70
N THR A 130 0.44 49.21 -16.89
CA THR A 130 1.71 49.46 -16.21
C THR A 130 2.52 48.15 -16.08
N GLY A 131 3.84 48.28 -15.98
CA GLY A 131 4.76 47.16 -15.79
C GLY A 131 5.15 46.42 -17.08
N SER A 132 5.84 45.29 -16.92
CA SER A 132 6.16 44.35 -18.00
C SER A 132 5.90 42.92 -17.52
N ASN A 133 5.64 41.99 -18.45
CA ASN A 133 5.48 40.57 -18.16
C ASN A 133 4.39 40.26 -17.12
N GLN A 134 3.23 40.90 -17.25
CA GLN A 134 2.12 40.75 -16.30
C GLN A 134 0.95 39.92 -16.84
N CYS A 135 0.87 39.64 -18.14
CA CYS A 135 -0.19 38.80 -18.68
C CYS A 135 0.32 38.09 -19.94
N THR A 136 -0.08 36.84 -20.10
CA THR A 136 0.25 36.03 -21.27
C THR A 136 -1.03 35.42 -21.84
N VAL A 137 -1.24 35.53 -23.16
CA VAL A 137 -2.40 34.98 -23.86
C VAL A 137 -2.00 33.80 -24.74
N TYR A 138 -2.91 32.85 -24.94
CA TYR A 138 -2.66 31.70 -25.82
C TYR A 138 -2.81 32.08 -27.29
N THR A 139 -1.96 31.49 -28.13
CA THR A 139 -1.95 31.71 -29.58
C THR A 139 -1.87 30.39 -30.32
N ASN A 140 -2.12 30.44 -31.63
CA ASN A 140 -1.74 29.36 -32.51
C ASN A 140 -0.25 29.44 -32.90
N GLY A 141 0.19 28.54 -33.79
CA GLY A 141 1.57 28.53 -34.29
C GLY A 141 1.97 29.77 -35.10
N THR A 142 1.00 30.62 -35.48
CA THR A 142 1.22 31.93 -36.10
C THR A 142 1.41 32.98 -35.01
N THR A 143 2.49 33.77 -35.12
CA THR A 143 2.81 34.86 -34.19
C THR A 143 1.61 35.78 -34.01
N ASN A 144 1.27 36.05 -32.75
CA ASN A 144 0.19 36.95 -32.35
C ASN A 144 -1.20 36.60 -32.91
N ASN A 145 -1.47 35.37 -33.34
CA ASN A 145 -2.84 34.97 -33.65
C ASN A 145 -3.49 34.36 -32.40
N TRP A 146 -4.13 35.23 -31.63
CA TRP A 146 -4.65 34.92 -30.29
C TRP A 146 -5.94 34.11 -30.32
N SER A 147 -6.06 33.17 -29.39
CA SER A 147 -7.29 32.39 -29.17
C SER A 147 -8.41 33.28 -28.66
N ARG A 148 -9.50 33.33 -29.44
CA ARG A 148 -10.56 34.33 -29.33
C ARG A 148 -11.91 33.76 -29.73
N ALA A 149 -12.95 34.38 -29.19
CA ALA A 149 -14.33 34.16 -29.56
C ALA A 149 -15.04 35.52 -29.56
N LEU A 150 -15.71 35.90 -30.65
CA LEU A 150 -16.62 37.05 -30.69
C LEU A 150 -18.03 36.54 -30.39
N ILE A 151 -18.62 37.02 -29.30
CA ILE A 151 -19.94 36.56 -28.84
C ILE A 151 -20.98 37.48 -29.49
N THR A 152 -21.84 36.92 -30.31
CA THR A 152 -22.95 37.65 -30.95
C THR A 152 -24.06 37.97 -29.93
N SER A 153 -25.00 38.84 -30.29
CA SER A 153 -26.24 39.04 -29.52
C SER A 153 -27.28 37.94 -29.73
N THR A 154 -26.99 36.94 -30.57
CA THR A 154 -27.88 35.81 -30.82
C THR A 154 -27.73 34.76 -29.73
N ASN A 155 -28.84 34.37 -29.12
CA ASN A 155 -28.89 33.31 -28.13
C ASN A 155 -29.20 31.97 -28.78
N GLN A 156 -28.52 30.91 -28.34
CA GLN A 156 -28.72 29.56 -28.89
C GLN A 156 -28.54 28.51 -27.80
N ALA A 157 -29.49 27.57 -27.67
CA ALA A 157 -29.34 26.44 -26.75
C ALA A 157 -28.27 25.45 -27.26
N PRO A 158 -27.50 24.81 -26.38
CA PRO A 158 -26.56 23.76 -26.75
C PRO A 158 -27.23 22.61 -27.51
N ALA A 159 -26.60 22.20 -28.61
CA ALA A 159 -26.96 21.01 -29.36
C ALA A 159 -25.76 20.05 -29.48
N SER A 160 -26.00 18.84 -29.99
CA SER A 160 -24.93 17.86 -30.22
C SER A 160 -23.83 18.41 -31.13
N GLY A 161 -22.58 18.21 -30.71
CA GLY A 161 -21.36 18.66 -31.35
C GLY A 161 -20.91 20.07 -30.97
N ASP A 162 -21.73 20.85 -30.26
CA ASP A 162 -21.37 22.23 -29.92
C ASP A 162 -20.25 22.30 -28.87
N THR A 163 -19.33 23.25 -29.05
CA THR A 163 -18.30 23.58 -28.03
C THR A 163 -18.86 24.62 -27.08
N LEU A 164 -18.66 24.42 -25.78
CA LEU A 164 -19.28 25.21 -24.72
C LEU A 164 -18.20 25.90 -23.88
N ILE A 165 -18.30 27.21 -23.72
CA ILE A 165 -17.38 28.04 -22.94
C ILE A 165 -18.16 28.66 -21.77
N ILE A 166 -17.71 28.43 -20.54
CA ILE A 166 -18.29 28.98 -19.31
C ILE A 166 -17.22 29.84 -18.64
N PRO A 167 -17.07 31.12 -19.02
CA PRO A 167 -16.04 32.01 -18.48
C PRO A 167 -16.59 32.86 -17.32
N SER A 168 -15.72 33.56 -16.60
CA SER A 168 -16.12 34.76 -15.84
C SER A 168 -16.46 35.92 -16.77
N LEU A 169 -17.45 36.72 -16.40
CA LEU A 169 -17.86 37.95 -17.07
C LEU A 169 -17.15 39.15 -16.43
N HIS A 170 -16.51 39.99 -17.25
CA HIS A 170 -15.84 41.21 -16.82
C HIS A 170 -16.31 42.41 -17.65
N THR A 171 -16.67 43.51 -16.99
CA THR A 171 -17.16 44.74 -17.64
C THR A 171 -16.34 45.98 -17.31
N ASN A 172 -15.67 46.00 -16.15
CA ASN A 172 -14.79 47.10 -15.72
C ASN A 172 -13.81 46.62 -14.65
N ILE A 173 -12.85 47.47 -14.26
CA ILE A 173 -11.92 47.24 -13.16
C ILE A 173 -12.70 46.95 -11.86
N GLY A 174 -12.37 45.83 -11.19
CA GLY A 174 -13.01 45.42 -9.95
C GLY A 174 -14.43 44.85 -10.10
N VAL A 175 -14.94 44.73 -11.34
CA VAL A 175 -16.29 44.27 -11.63
C VAL A 175 -16.23 42.98 -12.43
N TYR A 176 -16.36 41.86 -11.72
CA TYR A 176 -16.51 40.54 -12.33
C TYR A 176 -17.72 39.78 -11.75
N SER A 177 -18.27 38.88 -12.56
CA SER A 177 -19.28 37.92 -12.12
C SER A 177 -18.86 36.50 -12.51
N ALA A 178 -18.87 35.60 -11.53
CA ALA A 178 -18.65 34.18 -11.76
C ALA A 178 -19.90 33.57 -12.41
N THR A 179 -19.78 33.13 -13.67
CA THR A 179 -20.90 32.51 -14.39
C THR A 179 -21.13 31.10 -13.86
N THR A 180 -22.33 30.84 -13.37
CA THR A 180 -22.78 29.52 -12.91
C THR A 180 -23.82 28.96 -13.86
N VAL A 181 -23.45 27.87 -14.53
CA VAL A 181 -24.36 27.09 -15.37
C VAL A 181 -24.83 25.87 -14.58
N THR A 182 -26.14 25.69 -14.50
CA THR A 182 -26.76 24.50 -13.91
C THR A 182 -26.89 23.41 -14.97
N MET A 183 -26.12 22.33 -14.85
CA MET A 183 -26.21 21.17 -15.73
C MET A 183 -27.50 20.40 -15.44
N ASN A 184 -28.52 20.65 -16.27
CA ASN A 184 -29.85 20.04 -16.19
C ASN A 184 -30.18 19.16 -17.40
N ASN A 185 -29.18 18.80 -18.21
CA ASN A 185 -29.37 17.98 -19.41
C ASN A 185 -29.71 16.54 -19.04
N THR A 186 -30.75 15.97 -19.64
CA THR A 186 -31.22 14.58 -19.41
C THR A 186 -31.22 13.72 -20.67
N ILE A 187 -31.05 14.35 -21.84
CA ILE A 187 -30.95 13.68 -23.13
C ILE A 187 -29.52 13.16 -23.39
N THR A 188 -29.33 12.38 -24.44
CA THR A 188 -28.08 11.64 -24.72
C THR A 188 -27.14 12.32 -25.71
N ASP A 189 -27.34 13.61 -25.96
CA ASP A 189 -26.53 14.41 -26.88
C ASP A 189 -25.03 14.35 -26.52
N LEU A 190 -24.21 14.26 -27.56
CA LEU A 190 -22.76 14.31 -27.47
C LEU A 190 -22.30 15.73 -27.79
N PHE A 191 -21.85 16.48 -26.78
CA PHE A 191 -21.32 17.83 -26.94
C PHE A 191 -19.84 17.80 -27.35
N GLY A 192 -19.33 18.91 -27.88
CA GLY A 192 -17.91 19.08 -28.17
C GLY A 192 -17.09 19.34 -26.90
N ASN A 193 -16.09 20.24 -27.00
CA ASN A 193 -15.28 20.62 -25.84
C ASN A 193 -16.11 21.44 -24.84
N VAL A 194 -15.85 21.25 -23.55
CA VAL A 194 -16.44 22.07 -22.48
C VAL A 194 -15.32 22.78 -21.71
N TYR A 195 -15.35 24.10 -21.70
CA TYR A 195 -14.39 24.92 -20.99
C TYR A 195 -15.05 25.61 -19.80
N LEU A 196 -14.61 25.30 -18.58
CA LEU A 196 -14.83 26.16 -17.43
C LEU A 196 -13.63 27.11 -17.37
N GLY A 197 -13.83 28.32 -17.88
CA GLY A 197 -12.83 29.39 -17.87
C GLY A 197 -12.63 29.97 -16.46
N GLY A 198 -11.81 31.01 -16.34
CA GLY A 198 -11.50 31.61 -15.03
C GLY A 198 -12.77 31.91 -14.22
N TYR A 199 -12.87 31.39 -12.99
CA TYR A 199 -14.04 31.47 -12.11
C TYR A 199 -15.39 30.98 -12.69
N GLY A 200 -15.41 30.35 -13.86
CA GLY A 200 -16.59 29.70 -14.41
C GLY A 200 -17.02 28.51 -13.55
N LYS A 201 -18.33 28.27 -13.44
CA LYS A 201 -18.89 27.19 -12.63
C LYS A 201 -19.88 26.37 -13.42
N LEU A 202 -19.76 25.05 -13.33
CA LEU A 202 -20.75 24.09 -13.81
C LEU A 202 -21.20 23.23 -12.64
N SER A 203 -22.48 23.32 -12.29
CA SER A 203 -23.07 22.61 -11.17
C SER A 203 -24.19 21.71 -11.65
N TYR A 204 -24.17 20.42 -11.34
CA TYR A 204 -25.28 19.54 -11.68
C TYR A 204 -26.54 19.94 -10.91
N ALA A 205 -27.68 19.91 -11.59
CA ALA A 205 -28.97 20.06 -10.92
C ALA A 205 -29.19 18.92 -9.90
N VAL A 206 -29.94 19.23 -8.84
CA VAL A 206 -30.15 18.33 -7.70
C VAL A 206 -31.63 17.99 -7.49
N SER A 207 -32.47 18.07 -8.53
CA SER A 207 -33.83 17.53 -8.45
C SER A 207 -33.76 16.00 -8.34
N GLY A 208 -34.55 15.43 -7.43
CA GLY A 208 -34.64 13.98 -7.21
C GLY A 208 -35.26 13.23 -8.39
N SER A 209 -34.99 11.93 -8.48
CA SER A 209 -35.52 11.02 -9.52
C SER A 209 -35.18 11.42 -10.96
N THR A 210 -34.02 12.07 -11.17
CA THR A 210 -33.61 12.58 -12.49
C THR A 210 -32.28 11.99 -12.92
N ASN A 211 -32.16 11.63 -14.20
CA ASN A 211 -30.92 11.11 -14.80
C ASN A 211 -30.23 12.21 -15.63
N TYR A 212 -29.29 12.92 -15.02
CA TYR A 212 -28.52 13.97 -15.67
C TYR A 212 -27.34 13.39 -16.45
N LYS A 213 -27.13 13.88 -17.67
CA LYS A 213 -26.10 13.38 -18.59
C LYS A 213 -25.34 14.53 -19.24
N LEU A 214 -24.03 14.57 -19.05
CA LEU A 214 -23.10 15.35 -19.85
C LEU A 214 -22.18 14.37 -20.57
N ARG A 215 -22.35 14.25 -21.89
CA ARG A 215 -21.57 13.32 -22.72
C ARG A 215 -20.78 14.12 -23.75
N LEU A 216 -19.50 13.81 -23.91
CA LEU A 216 -18.55 14.62 -24.67
C LEU A 216 -17.89 13.82 -25.78
N ASN A 217 -17.89 14.36 -27.00
CA ASN A 217 -16.96 14.09 -28.10
C ASN A 217 -15.83 15.14 -28.08
N GLY A 218 -15.33 15.44 -26.89
CA GLY A 218 -14.38 16.52 -26.66
C GLY A 218 -13.80 16.46 -25.26
N ASP A 219 -12.81 17.31 -25.03
CA ASP A 219 -12.18 17.49 -23.73
C ASP A 219 -13.05 18.35 -22.79
N MET A 220 -12.86 18.16 -21.49
CA MET A 220 -13.34 19.09 -20.47
C MET A 220 -12.17 19.77 -19.79
N TYR A 221 -12.22 21.10 -19.71
CA TYR A 221 -11.21 21.91 -19.04
C TYR A 221 -11.82 22.59 -17.82
N VAL A 222 -11.28 22.32 -16.64
CA VAL A 222 -11.61 23.02 -15.39
C VAL A 222 -10.44 23.94 -15.10
N ALA A 223 -10.47 25.16 -15.63
CA ALA A 223 -9.38 26.13 -15.52
C ALA A 223 -9.18 26.63 -14.08
N LYS A 224 -8.10 27.38 -13.83
CA LYS A 224 -7.80 27.87 -12.49
C LYS A 224 -8.95 28.71 -11.92
N GLY A 225 -9.28 28.53 -10.63
CA GLY A 225 -10.38 29.23 -9.96
C GLY A 225 -11.79 28.81 -10.40
N SER A 226 -11.93 28.01 -11.47
CA SER A 226 -13.21 27.45 -11.90
C SER A 226 -13.65 26.30 -10.99
N THR A 227 -14.94 25.94 -11.04
CA THR A 227 -15.48 24.86 -10.21
C THR A 227 -16.44 23.96 -10.99
N LEU A 228 -16.19 22.66 -10.95
CA LEU A 228 -17.15 21.63 -11.31
C LEU A 228 -17.73 21.00 -10.04
N THR A 229 -19.06 20.98 -9.91
CA THR A 229 -19.74 20.42 -8.74
C THR A 229 -20.81 19.41 -9.16
N ILE A 230 -20.72 18.19 -8.63
CA ILE A 230 -21.78 17.17 -8.72
C ILE A 230 -22.25 16.85 -7.31
N GLY A 231 -23.10 17.73 -6.78
CA GLY A 231 -23.40 17.80 -5.36
C GLY A 231 -22.19 18.25 -4.52
N ASN A 232 -22.47 18.83 -3.35
CA ASN A 232 -21.47 19.24 -2.38
C ASN A 232 -21.96 18.95 -0.95
N THR A 233 -21.14 19.29 0.04
CA THR A 233 -21.49 19.01 1.45
C THR A 233 -22.77 19.72 1.93
N SER A 234 -23.08 20.92 1.41
CA SER A 234 -24.27 21.70 1.80
C SER A 234 -25.51 21.33 1.00
N THR A 235 -25.33 20.86 -0.23
CA THR A 235 -26.37 20.48 -1.20
C THR A 235 -25.92 19.21 -1.92
N PRO A 236 -26.01 18.04 -1.26
CA PRO A 236 -25.53 16.81 -1.87
C PRO A 236 -26.43 16.39 -3.04
N PHE A 237 -25.87 15.54 -3.91
CA PHE A 237 -26.61 15.00 -5.04
C PHE A 237 -27.62 13.94 -4.57
N PRO A 238 -28.90 13.98 -5.00
CA PRO A 238 -29.92 13.06 -4.50
C PRO A 238 -29.62 11.59 -4.82
N ILE A 239 -29.84 10.69 -3.86
CA ILE A 239 -29.65 9.25 -4.07
C ILE A 239 -30.63 8.63 -5.09
N THR A 240 -31.78 9.29 -5.31
CA THR A 240 -32.78 8.88 -6.31
C THR A 240 -32.44 9.31 -7.73
N SER A 241 -31.40 10.12 -7.91
CA SER A 241 -30.95 10.65 -9.21
C SER A 241 -29.66 9.99 -9.67
N THR A 242 -29.31 10.17 -10.94
CA THR A 242 -27.98 9.80 -11.47
C THR A 242 -27.33 10.98 -12.18
N ALA A 243 -26.01 11.08 -12.08
CA ALA A 243 -25.18 12.07 -12.73
C ALA A 243 -24.11 11.35 -13.56
N LEU A 244 -24.12 11.58 -14.86
CA LEU A 244 -23.13 11.03 -15.79
C LEU A 244 -22.27 12.15 -16.36
N LEU A 245 -20.96 12.04 -16.24
CA LEU A 245 -19.94 12.76 -17.00
C LEU A 245 -19.18 11.74 -17.85
N GLU A 246 -19.48 11.69 -19.15
CA GLU A 246 -18.99 10.68 -20.07
C GLU A 246 -18.12 11.30 -21.17
N PHE A 247 -17.00 10.64 -21.46
CA PHE A 247 -16.16 10.89 -22.61
C PHE A 247 -16.35 9.76 -23.63
N ASN A 248 -16.90 10.07 -24.80
CA ASN A 248 -17.16 9.09 -25.85
C ASN A 248 -15.91 8.89 -26.72
N CYS A 249 -14.97 8.08 -26.21
CA CYS A 249 -13.70 7.80 -26.88
C CYS A 249 -13.86 6.75 -27.98
N SER A 250 -13.25 7.00 -29.15
CA SER A 250 -13.08 6.03 -30.25
C SER A 250 -11.68 5.40 -30.27
N SER A 251 -10.76 5.92 -29.46
CA SER A 251 -9.44 5.36 -29.18
C SER A 251 -9.04 5.69 -27.74
N ASP A 252 -8.10 4.93 -27.17
CA ASP A 252 -7.60 5.20 -25.82
C ASP A 252 -7.05 6.64 -25.71
N TYR A 253 -7.47 7.32 -24.64
CA TYR A 253 -7.04 8.67 -24.26
C TYR A 253 -7.33 9.77 -25.27
N GLN A 254 -8.28 9.54 -26.19
CA GLN A 254 -8.68 10.54 -27.19
C GLN A 254 -9.14 11.85 -26.54
N TYR A 255 -9.96 11.74 -25.48
CA TYR A 255 -10.52 12.88 -24.75
C TYR A 255 -10.17 12.79 -23.26
N GLN A 256 -10.10 13.95 -22.62
CA GLN A 256 -9.60 14.07 -21.26
C GLN A 256 -10.33 15.12 -20.43
N LEU A 257 -10.31 14.95 -19.11
CA LEU A 257 -10.64 15.96 -18.11
C LEU A 257 -9.33 16.62 -17.62
N PHE A 258 -9.09 17.86 -18.02
CA PHE A 258 -8.00 18.68 -17.54
C PHE A 258 -8.43 19.47 -16.31
N HIS A 259 -7.76 19.25 -15.19
CA HIS A 259 -8.13 19.82 -13.90
C HIS A 259 -7.04 20.76 -13.37
N TYR A 260 -7.32 22.07 -13.43
CA TYR A 260 -6.52 23.17 -12.85
C TYR A 260 -7.29 23.95 -11.75
N GLY A 261 -8.62 23.82 -11.71
CA GLY A 261 -9.53 24.47 -10.75
C GLY A 261 -9.93 23.54 -9.60
N THR A 262 -11.21 23.57 -9.21
CA THR A 262 -11.79 22.75 -8.14
C THR A 262 -12.79 21.76 -8.72
N ILE A 263 -12.75 20.51 -8.26
CA ILE A 263 -13.80 19.51 -8.51
C ILE A 263 -14.29 18.97 -7.16
N GLU A 264 -15.61 19.01 -6.97
CA GLU A 264 -16.29 18.39 -5.82
C GLU A 264 -17.42 17.47 -6.30
N THR A 265 -17.51 16.31 -5.66
CA THR A 265 -18.65 15.40 -5.80
C THR A 265 -19.12 14.96 -4.43
N LYS A 266 -20.43 14.89 -4.21
CA LYS A 266 -21.03 14.35 -2.99
C LYS A 266 -22.45 13.90 -3.25
N CYS A 267 -22.84 12.74 -2.70
CA CYS A 267 -24.22 12.24 -2.70
C CYS A 267 -24.83 12.29 -1.29
N ASP A 268 -26.15 12.44 -1.18
CA ASP A 268 -26.93 12.61 0.07
C ASP A 268 -26.75 11.46 1.07
N THR A 269 -26.35 10.28 0.61
CA THR A 269 -26.13 9.11 1.46
C THR A 269 -24.94 8.29 1.00
N ASN A 270 -24.22 7.70 1.97
CA ASN A 270 -23.18 6.74 1.67
C ASN A 270 -23.83 5.38 1.40
N ILE A 271 -23.84 4.96 0.14
CA ILE A 271 -24.17 3.58 -0.23
C ILE A 271 -23.11 2.68 0.38
N ILE A 272 -23.54 1.63 1.10
CA ILE A 272 -22.66 0.57 1.61
C ILE A 272 -21.80 0.08 0.43
N HIS A 273 -20.49 0.26 0.50
CA HIS A 273 -19.60 -0.04 -0.63
C HIS A 273 -19.08 -1.48 -0.61
N ARG A 274 -19.19 -2.17 0.53
CA ARG A 274 -18.61 -3.47 0.82
C ARG A 274 -19.53 -4.30 1.72
N ALA A 275 -19.60 -5.58 1.45
CA ALA A 275 -20.13 -6.63 2.32
C ALA A 275 -19.21 -7.86 2.24
N LEU A 276 -19.37 -8.81 3.14
CA LEU A 276 -18.74 -10.13 3.06
C LEU A 276 -19.77 -11.17 2.62
N LEU A 277 -19.32 -12.15 1.84
CA LEU A 277 -20.13 -13.33 1.58
C LEU A 277 -20.30 -14.13 2.88
N ASN A 278 -21.53 -14.54 3.20
CA ASN A 278 -21.90 -15.24 4.44
C ASN A 278 -22.23 -16.73 4.22
N SER A 279 -22.18 -17.20 2.98
CA SER A 279 -22.28 -18.61 2.62
C SER A 279 -21.55 -18.86 1.31
N ASP A 280 -20.87 -20.00 1.16
CA ASP A 280 -20.18 -20.37 -0.07
C ASP A 280 -21.08 -20.22 -1.31
N ALA A 281 -20.59 -19.53 -2.33
CA ALA A 281 -21.27 -19.33 -3.59
C ALA A 281 -20.67 -20.28 -4.64
N ALA A 282 -21.47 -21.25 -5.07
CA ALA A 282 -21.05 -22.23 -6.06
C ALA A 282 -20.91 -21.61 -7.47
N VAL A 283 -20.14 -22.27 -8.34
CA VAL A 283 -20.15 -21.98 -9.77
C VAL A 283 -21.59 -22.05 -10.29
N SER A 284 -21.96 -21.13 -11.18
CA SER A 284 -23.33 -20.96 -11.72
C SER A 284 -24.39 -20.50 -10.71
N ALA A 285 -24.02 -20.16 -9.48
CA ALA A 285 -24.97 -19.54 -8.55
C ALA A 285 -25.53 -18.24 -9.14
N THR A 286 -26.81 -17.98 -8.90
CA THR A 286 -27.51 -16.74 -9.28
C THR A 286 -27.95 -15.93 -8.05
N THR A 287 -27.64 -16.42 -6.86
CA THR A 287 -28.00 -15.84 -5.58
C THR A 287 -26.79 -15.86 -4.65
N LEU A 288 -26.55 -14.75 -3.98
CA LEU A 288 -25.51 -14.60 -2.97
C LEU A 288 -26.16 -14.23 -1.63
N THR A 289 -25.55 -14.66 -0.52
CA THR A 289 -25.94 -14.25 0.82
C THR A 289 -24.80 -13.43 1.44
N THR A 290 -25.09 -12.19 1.85
CA THR A 290 -24.14 -11.29 2.49
C THR A 290 -24.24 -11.34 4.02
N ASP A 291 -23.22 -10.84 4.71
CA ASP A 291 -23.19 -10.69 6.17
C ASP A 291 -24.09 -9.55 6.67
N ILE A 292 -24.35 -8.57 5.82
CA ILE A 292 -25.18 -7.39 6.11
C ILE A 292 -26.23 -7.14 5.01
N SER A 293 -27.27 -6.39 5.35
CA SER A 293 -28.18 -5.83 4.34
C SER A 293 -27.51 -4.69 3.59
N THR A 294 -27.37 -4.81 2.28
CA THR A 294 -26.58 -3.86 1.48
C THR A 294 -27.40 -2.71 0.91
N GLY A 295 -28.70 -2.92 0.69
CA GLY A 295 -29.58 -1.96 0.02
C GLY A 295 -29.25 -1.69 -1.45
N TRP A 296 -28.40 -2.52 -2.07
CA TRP A 296 -28.02 -2.40 -3.49
C TRP A 296 -29.21 -2.63 -4.42
N LYS A 297 -29.17 -2.04 -5.60
CA LYS A 297 -30.31 -1.95 -6.51
C LYS A 297 -30.15 -2.84 -7.73
N ASN A 298 -31.29 -3.22 -8.32
CA ASN A 298 -31.30 -3.91 -9.61
C ASN A 298 -30.48 -3.14 -10.65
N GLY A 299 -29.64 -3.84 -11.41
CA GLY A 299 -28.72 -3.24 -12.37
C GLY A 299 -27.41 -2.72 -11.80
N ASP A 300 -27.22 -2.68 -10.47
CA ASP A 300 -25.92 -2.38 -9.89
C ASP A 300 -24.90 -3.45 -10.30
N VAL A 301 -23.70 -2.98 -10.66
CA VAL A 301 -22.55 -3.84 -10.95
C VAL A 301 -21.76 -4.06 -9.67
N ILE A 302 -21.52 -5.33 -9.34
CA ILE A 302 -20.75 -5.74 -8.17
C ILE A 302 -19.47 -6.47 -8.58
N GLY A 303 -18.44 -6.32 -7.75
CA GLY A 303 -17.20 -7.09 -7.83
C GLY A 303 -17.15 -8.11 -6.70
N ILE A 304 -16.66 -9.31 -6.99
CA ILE A 304 -16.47 -10.39 -6.02
C ILE A 304 -14.99 -10.76 -6.03
N ALA A 305 -14.37 -10.71 -4.86
CA ALA A 305 -12.97 -11.06 -4.67
C ALA A 305 -12.71 -12.56 -4.84
N SER A 306 -11.55 -12.92 -5.39
CA SER A 306 -11.15 -14.32 -5.44
C SER A 306 -10.90 -14.82 -4.02
N THR A 307 -11.45 -15.97 -3.65
CA THR A 307 -11.10 -16.69 -2.41
C THR A 307 -10.26 -17.93 -2.68
N THR A 308 -10.03 -18.28 -3.95
CA THR A 308 -9.28 -19.48 -4.34
C THR A 308 -7.77 -19.22 -4.46
N LYS A 309 -6.99 -20.27 -4.74
CA LYS A 309 -5.55 -20.16 -5.02
C LYS A 309 -5.24 -19.39 -6.33
N THR A 310 -6.24 -19.12 -7.15
CA THR A 310 -6.05 -18.51 -8.47
C THR A 310 -6.45 -17.04 -8.40
N THR A 311 -5.45 -16.16 -8.39
CA THR A 311 -5.64 -14.72 -8.19
C THR A 311 -6.49 -14.03 -9.26
N THR A 312 -6.79 -14.71 -10.37
CA THR A 312 -7.63 -14.23 -11.48
C THR A 312 -9.08 -14.73 -11.43
N GLN A 313 -9.46 -15.50 -10.40
CA GLN A 313 -10.84 -15.99 -10.20
C GLN A 313 -11.72 -15.00 -9.43
N TYR A 314 -11.34 -13.72 -9.40
CA TYR A 314 -12.27 -12.64 -9.07
C TYR A 314 -13.24 -12.44 -10.24
N GLU A 315 -14.44 -11.95 -9.99
CA GLU A 315 -15.40 -11.71 -11.07
C GLU A 315 -16.29 -10.49 -10.84
N LYS A 316 -16.92 -10.06 -11.93
CA LYS A 316 -17.80 -8.90 -11.99
C LYS A 316 -19.16 -9.36 -12.50
N VAL A 317 -20.22 -9.11 -11.74
CA VAL A 317 -21.59 -9.47 -12.13
C VAL A 317 -22.53 -8.30 -11.92
N THR A 318 -23.71 -8.38 -12.54
CA THR A 318 -24.78 -7.39 -12.41
C THR A 318 -25.91 -7.97 -11.58
N LEU A 319 -26.46 -7.18 -10.67
CA LEU A 319 -27.64 -7.56 -9.91
C LEU A 319 -28.88 -7.59 -10.82
N THR A 320 -29.71 -8.63 -10.67
CA THR A 320 -30.93 -8.86 -11.47
C THR A 320 -32.22 -8.46 -10.74
N ALA A 321 -32.10 -8.09 -9.46
CA ALA A 321 -33.16 -7.52 -8.64
C ALA A 321 -32.58 -6.62 -7.54
N ASP A 322 -33.43 -5.85 -6.87
CA ASP A 322 -33.06 -5.14 -5.64
C ASP A 322 -32.64 -6.14 -4.55
N ALA A 323 -31.64 -5.76 -3.75
CA ALA A 323 -31.25 -6.53 -2.57
C ALA A 323 -32.43 -6.65 -1.59
N SER A 324 -32.63 -7.84 -1.04
CA SER A 324 -33.68 -8.12 -0.05
C SER A 324 -33.06 -8.74 1.19
N GLY A 325 -33.03 -7.98 2.30
CA GLY A 325 -32.26 -8.36 3.48
C GLY A 325 -30.79 -8.59 3.12
N THR A 326 -30.27 -9.77 3.46
CA THR A 326 -28.90 -10.23 3.12
C THR A 326 -28.81 -10.96 1.77
N THR A 327 -29.86 -11.01 0.97
CA THR A 327 -29.87 -11.76 -0.29
C THR A 327 -29.65 -10.83 -1.48
N LEU A 328 -28.73 -11.21 -2.37
CA LEU A 328 -28.47 -10.55 -3.66
C LEU A 328 -28.79 -11.52 -4.81
N ASN A 329 -29.63 -11.10 -5.76
CA ASN A 329 -29.84 -11.83 -7.00
C ASN A 329 -28.94 -11.25 -8.10
N CYS A 330 -28.21 -12.09 -8.82
CA CYS A 330 -27.24 -11.67 -9.83
C CYS A 330 -27.22 -12.61 -11.04
N ASN A 331 -26.52 -12.19 -12.09
CA ASN A 331 -26.16 -13.07 -13.20
C ASN A 331 -25.31 -14.26 -12.68
N THR A 332 -25.34 -15.36 -13.42
CA THR A 332 -24.63 -16.60 -13.07
C THR A 332 -23.13 -16.36 -12.81
N LEU A 333 -22.63 -16.85 -11.68
CA LEU A 333 -21.20 -16.83 -11.36
C LEU A 333 -20.40 -17.80 -12.23
N THR A 334 -19.18 -17.41 -12.58
CA THR A 334 -18.23 -18.26 -13.30
C THR A 334 -17.37 -19.07 -12.34
N TYR A 335 -17.06 -18.53 -11.17
CA TYR A 335 -16.16 -19.14 -10.20
C TYR A 335 -16.86 -19.43 -8.87
N PHE A 336 -16.24 -20.31 -8.09
CA PHE A 336 -16.62 -20.57 -6.72
C PHE A 336 -16.03 -19.49 -5.80
N HIS A 337 -16.80 -19.05 -4.80
CA HIS A 337 -16.34 -18.09 -3.78
C HIS A 337 -16.70 -18.57 -2.37
N ASP A 338 -15.74 -18.65 -1.46
CA ASP A 338 -15.97 -19.01 -0.05
C ASP A 338 -16.67 -17.86 0.71
N GLY A 339 -17.63 -18.22 1.56
CA GLY A 339 -18.39 -17.32 2.43
C GLY A 339 -18.42 -17.79 3.88
N ASP A 340 -17.49 -18.65 4.28
CA ASP A 340 -17.46 -19.28 5.59
C ASP A 340 -16.74 -18.41 6.65
N SER A 341 -17.55 -17.72 7.46
CA SER A 341 -17.05 -16.92 8.58
C SER A 341 -16.39 -17.75 9.69
N SER A 342 -16.76 -19.02 9.85
CA SER A 342 -16.19 -19.91 10.89
C SER A 342 -14.73 -20.27 10.57
N GLU A 343 -14.39 -20.32 9.29
CA GLU A 343 -13.03 -20.59 8.83
C GLU A 343 -12.20 -19.33 8.61
N TYR A 344 -12.80 -18.14 8.77
CA TYR A 344 -12.22 -16.84 8.43
C TYR A 344 -11.89 -16.70 6.93
N ILE A 345 -12.65 -17.38 6.06
CA ILE A 345 -12.48 -17.35 4.60
C ILE A 345 -13.79 -16.83 4.01
N GLN A 346 -13.87 -15.52 3.76
CA GLN A 346 -15.04 -14.87 3.18
C GLN A 346 -14.60 -13.93 2.06
N ALA A 347 -15.24 -14.04 0.90
CA ALA A 347 -15.04 -13.12 -0.20
C ALA A 347 -15.56 -11.73 0.15
N ASP A 348 -14.78 -10.69 -0.17
CA ASP A 348 -15.32 -9.33 -0.24
C ASP A 348 -16.21 -9.19 -1.47
N ILE A 349 -17.41 -8.68 -1.25
CA ILE A 349 -18.34 -8.28 -2.29
C ILE A 349 -18.46 -6.77 -2.23
N VAL A 350 -18.26 -6.10 -3.36
CA VAL A 350 -18.21 -4.63 -3.43
C VAL A 350 -19.16 -4.08 -4.48
N ASN A 351 -19.80 -2.95 -4.19
CA ASN A 351 -20.61 -2.24 -5.18
C ASN A 351 -19.75 -1.27 -5.96
N LEU A 352 -19.58 -1.58 -7.25
CA LEU A 352 -18.83 -0.77 -8.20
C LEU A 352 -19.67 0.38 -8.75
N SER A 353 -20.99 0.25 -8.72
CA SER A 353 -21.92 1.27 -9.22
C SER A 353 -22.12 2.39 -8.20
N LYS A 354 -22.06 3.63 -8.67
CA LYS A 354 -22.45 4.82 -7.91
C LYS A 354 -23.44 5.67 -8.70
N ARG A 355 -24.10 6.61 -8.00
CA ARG A 355 -25.03 7.56 -8.63
C ARG A 355 -24.31 8.62 -9.45
N ILE A 356 -23.08 8.96 -9.07
CA ILE A 356 -22.21 9.88 -9.81
C ILE A 356 -21.20 9.03 -10.58
N LYS A 357 -21.20 9.13 -11.92
CA LYS A 357 -20.33 8.36 -12.81
C LYS A 357 -19.47 9.29 -13.64
N ILE A 358 -18.16 9.07 -13.61
CA ILE A 358 -17.16 9.81 -14.39
C ILE A 358 -16.33 8.79 -15.15
N GLY A 359 -16.29 8.90 -16.48
CA GLY A 359 -15.50 7.97 -17.28
C GLY A 359 -16.01 7.82 -18.70
N THR A 360 -16.05 6.59 -19.18
CA THR A 360 -16.50 6.26 -20.54
C THR A 360 -17.27 4.94 -20.54
N THR A 361 -18.27 4.86 -21.42
CA THR A 361 -19.07 3.66 -21.64
C THR A 361 -18.51 2.77 -22.75
N THR A 362 -17.49 3.25 -23.46
CA THR A 362 -16.83 2.51 -24.54
C THR A 362 -15.76 1.56 -23.97
N SER A 363 -15.22 0.67 -24.80
CA SER A 363 -14.05 -0.15 -24.44
C SER A 363 -12.75 0.65 -24.38
N PHE A 364 -12.73 1.87 -24.93
CA PHE A 364 -11.59 2.77 -24.92
C PHE A 364 -11.59 3.62 -23.67
N ARG A 365 -10.40 4.03 -23.22
CA ARG A 365 -10.23 4.74 -21.96
C ARG A 365 -10.23 6.25 -22.11
N THR A 366 -10.68 6.97 -21.10
CA THR A 366 -10.48 8.43 -20.94
C THR A 366 -9.35 8.72 -19.95
N ARG A 367 -8.84 9.96 -19.91
CA ARG A 367 -7.84 10.42 -18.92
C ARG A 367 -8.39 11.55 -18.06
N ILE A 368 -8.18 11.46 -16.76
CA ILE A 368 -8.37 12.56 -15.80
C ILE A 368 -6.97 13.05 -15.41
N ASN A 369 -6.64 14.24 -15.85
CA ASN A 369 -5.32 14.85 -15.70
C ASN A 369 -5.40 15.94 -14.61
N LEU A 370 -4.89 15.61 -13.43
CA LEU A 370 -4.80 16.52 -12.30
C LEU A 370 -3.46 17.27 -12.41
N GLN A 371 -3.47 18.48 -12.97
CA GLN A 371 -2.28 19.32 -13.19
C GLN A 371 -2.30 20.51 -12.25
N HIS A 372 -1.19 20.84 -11.57
CA HIS A 372 -1.32 21.85 -10.53
C HIS A 372 -0.10 22.75 -10.18
N ILE A 373 -0.41 24.06 -10.02
CA ILE A 373 0.42 25.14 -9.45
C ILE A 373 -0.49 26.04 -8.58
N ASN A 374 -0.39 25.92 -7.24
CA ASN A 374 -1.09 26.69 -6.15
C ASN A 374 -2.64 26.61 -5.98
N THR A 375 -3.06 25.91 -4.89
CA THR A 375 -4.33 25.94 -4.11
C THR A 375 -5.72 25.54 -4.68
N PRO A 376 -5.93 24.31 -5.19
CA PRO A 376 -7.25 23.70 -5.27
C PRO A 376 -7.38 22.46 -4.39
N THR A 377 -8.62 22.20 -4.00
CA THR A 377 -9.05 20.97 -3.36
C THR A 377 -9.75 20.09 -4.42
N SER A 378 -9.39 18.81 -4.46
CA SER A 378 -10.16 17.82 -5.23
C SER A 378 -10.79 16.86 -4.25
N ASN A 379 -12.10 16.95 -4.12
CA ASN A 379 -12.87 16.15 -3.18
C ASN A 379 -13.84 15.26 -3.96
N PHE A 380 -13.40 14.05 -4.23
CA PHE A 380 -14.25 13.04 -4.84
C PHE A 380 -14.90 12.20 -3.75
N LYS A 381 -16.23 12.31 -3.63
CA LYS A 381 -17.01 11.53 -2.68
C LYS A 381 -18.17 10.85 -3.38
N ASN A 382 -18.34 9.56 -3.13
CA ASN A 382 -19.46 8.76 -3.66
C ASN A 382 -19.50 8.71 -5.21
N ALA A 383 -18.33 8.79 -5.87
CA ALA A 383 -18.19 8.78 -7.31
C ALA A 383 -17.63 7.45 -7.85
N GLU A 384 -18.14 7.04 -8.99
CA GLU A 384 -17.68 5.90 -9.79
C GLU A 384 -16.77 6.40 -10.91
N PHE A 385 -15.64 5.72 -11.06
CA PHE A 385 -14.62 5.94 -12.08
C PHE A 385 -14.47 4.67 -12.91
N ALA A 386 -15.04 4.67 -14.11
CA ALA A 386 -15.09 3.50 -14.99
C ALA A 386 -14.30 3.76 -16.29
N ASN A 387 -13.44 2.81 -16.68
CA ASN A 387 -12.64 2.88 -17.91
C ASN A 387 -11.83 4.19 -18.03
N CYS A 388 -11.32 4.71 -16.91
CA CYS A 388 -10.55 5.94 -16.89
C CYS A 388 -9.16 5.76 -16.29
N LEU A 389 -8.24 6.60 -16.73
CA LEU A 389 -6.90 6.73 -16.19
C LEU A 389 -6.80 8.04 -15.41
N ILE A 390 -6.52 7.99 -14.11
CA ILE A 390 -6.25 9.18 -13.30
C ILE A 390 -4.73 9.36 -13.18
N ILE A 391 -4.22 10.50 -13.63
CA ILE A 391 -2.80 10.86 -13.56
C ILE A 391 -2.65 12.22 -12.88
N THR A 392 -1.66 12.32 -12.01
CA THR A 392 -1.11 13.58 -11.50
C THR A 392 0.23 13.88 -12.18
N THR A 393 0.34 14.97 -12.94
CA THR A 393 1.61 15.39 -13.58
C THR A 393 2.12 16.71 -12.98
N ASN A 394 3.44 16.80 -12.71
CA ASN A 394 4.16 18.02 -12.33
C ASN A 394 3.72 18.70 -11.01
N VAL A 395 3.79 17.98 -9.88
CA VAL A 395 3.49 18.57 -8.56
C VAL A 395 4.73 19.25 -7.97
N SER A 396 4.83 20.58 -8.09
CA SER A 396 5.83 21.35 -7.32
C SER A 396 5.38 21.45 -5.85
N LEU A 397 6.21 20.94 -4.93
CA LEU A 397 6.37 21.06 -3.46
C LEU A 397 5.35 21.76 -2.51
N LEU A 398 4.16 22.27 -2.91
CA LEU A 398 3.26 23.03 -2.02
C LEU A 398 1.78 22.58 -2.08
N SER A 399 1.24 22.25 -0.90
CA SER A 399 -0.17 22.23 -0.46
C SER A 399 -1.26 21.84 -1.46
N TYR A 400 -1.32 20.56 -1.85
CA TYR A 400 -2.47 19.96 -2.56
C TYR A 400 -3.11 18.86 -1.71
N ILE A 401 -4.44 18.87 -1.60
CA ILE A 401 -5.23 17.83 -0.92
C ILE A 401 -6.14 17.19 -1.95
N LEU A 402 -5.89 15.91 -2.21
CA LEU A 402 -6.78 15.03 -2.97
C LEU A 402 -7.41 14.03 -2.02
N THR A 403 -8.74 14.03 -2.02
CA THR A 403 -9.54 13.13 -1.18
C THR A 403 -10.40 12.26 -2.08
N PHE A 404 -10.28 10.95 -1.92
CA PHE A 404 -11.23 9.97 -2.42
C PHE A 404 -11.95 9.32 -1.22
N GLU A 405 -13.27 9.43 -1.18
CA GLU A 405 -14.09 8.89 -0.11
C GLU A 405 -15.29 8.13 -0.68
N ASN A 406 -15.46 6.84 -0.34
CA ASN A 406 -16.58 6.05 -0.84
C ASN A 406 -16.66 5.97 -2.38
N CYS A 407 -15.51 6.06 -3.06
CA CYS A 407 -15.39 6.00 -4.51
C CYS A 407 -15.18 4.56 -4.99
N SER A 408 -15.53 4.28 -6.24
CA SER A 408 -15.22 3.02 -6.92
C SER A 408 -14.40 3.29 -8.18
N PHE A 409 -13.36 2.50 -8.40
CA PHE A 409 -12.50 2.55 -9.58
C PHE A 409 -12.50 1.17 -10.22
N TRP A 410 -12.94 1.05 -11.46
CA TRP A 410 -12.97 -0.26 -12.10
C TRP A 410 -12.71 -0.23 -13.60
N GLN A 411 -12.08 -1.32 -14.08
CA GLN A 411 -11.59 -1.46 -15.46
C GLN A 411 -10.65 -0.32 -15.89
N THR A 412 -9.78 0.13 -14.97
CA THR A 412 -8.67 0.98 -15.35
C THR A 412 -7.66 0.08 -16.07
N GLY A 413 -7.43 0.29 -17.37
CA GLY A 413 -6.69 -0.69 -18.19
C GLY A 413 -5.26 -0.98 -17.70
N THR A 414 -4.52 -1.82 -18.42
CA THR A 414 -3.15 -2.31 -18.07
C THR A 414 -2.12 -1.22 -17.75
N ALA A 415 -2.43 0.05 -18.03
CA ALA A 415 -1.63 1.21 -17.69
C ALA A 415 -2.25 1.98 -16.50
N VAL A 416 -1.78 1.62 -15.30
CA VAL A 416 -1.44 2.50 -14.16
C VAL A 416 -2.47 3.55 -13.71
N THR A 417 -3.24 3.33 -12.64
CA THR A 417 -3.82 4.44 -11.86
C THR A 417 -2.69 5.12 -11.07
N GLN A 418 -1.90 5.98 -11.73
CA GLN A 418 -0.77 6.67 -11.10
C GLN A 418 -1.28 7.84 -10.25
N LEU A 419 -1.54 7.56 -8.97
CA LEU A 419 -1.72 8.59 -7.96
C LEU A 419 -0.34 9.11 -7.47
N ASN A 420 0.48 9.60 -8.39
CA ASN A 420 1.82 10.11 -8.09
C ASN A 420 1.72 11.44 -7.32
N ALA A 421 1.67 11.38 -6.00
CA ALA A 421 1.85 12.56 -5.17
C ALA A 421 3.31 12.64 -4.73
N TYR A 422 4.03 13.62 -5.25
CA TYR A 422 5.45 13.85 -4.96
C TYR A 422 5.68 14.75 -3.73
N THR A 423 4.70 14.92 -2.83
CA THR A 423 4.76 15.90 -1.75
C THR A 423 4.57 15.28 -0.36
N ASN A 424 5.10 15.97 0.67
CA ASN A 424 5.03 15.65 2.09
C ASN A 424 3.62 15.77 2.71
N LEU A 425 2.55 15.78 1.91
CA LEU A 425 1.17 15.91 2.36
C LEU A 425 0.39 14.64 2.03
N LEU A 426 -0.39 14.17 2.99
CA LEU A 426 -1.16 12.93 2.92
C LEU A 426 -2.38 13.09 2.01
N ASN A 427 -2.41 12.38 0.88
CA ASN A 427 -3.69 12.14 0.19
C ASN A 427 -4.49 11.12 0.99
N THR A 428 -5.81 11.29 1.01
CA THR A 428 -6.69 10.37 1.74
C THR A 428 -7.44 9.51 0.75
N ILE A 429 -7.24 8.18 0.85
CA ILE A 429 -8.07 7.17 0.18
C ILE A 429 -8.83 6.46 1.28
N ASN A 430 -10.13 6.73 1.40
CA ASN A 430 -10.95 6.15 2.46
C ASN A 430 -12.17 5.45 1.89
N SER A 431 -12.44 4.23 2.34
CA SER A 431 -13.66 3.49 1.98
C SER A 431 -13.82 3.34 0.46
N CYS A 432 -12.71 3.24 -0.27
CA CYS A 432 -12.70 3.16 -1.72
C CYS A 432 -12.59 1.71 -2.21
N VAL A 433 -13.10 1.46 -3.41
CA VAL A 433 -13.05 0.16 -4.06
C VAL A 433 -12.23 0.26 -5.34
N PHE A 434 -11.28 -0.64 -5.53
CA PHE A 434 -10.48 -0.77 -6.75
C PHE A 434 -10.69 -2.17 -7.31
N PHE A 435 -11.24 -2.26 -8.52
CA PHE A 435 -11.56 -3.55 -9.15
C PHE A 435 -10.93 -3.64 -10.55
N ASN A 436 -10.14 -4.69 -10.79
CA ASN A 436 -9.45 -4.91 -12.05
C ASN A 436 -8.66 -3.66 -12.50
N PHE A 437 -7.71 -3.25 -11.65
CA PHE A 437 -6.92 -2.04 -11.83
C PHE A 437 -5.49 -2.37 -12.28
N GLY A 438 -4.83 -1.42 -12.95
CA GLY A 438 -3.42 -1.55 -13.36
C GLY A 438 -2.46 -1.60 -12.17
N SER A 439 -2.17 -0.45 -11.58
CA SER A 439 -1.37 -0.28 -10.35
C SER A 439 -1.80 1.00 -9.63
N ILE A 440 -1.45 1.13 -8.36
CA ILE A 440 -1.58 2.39 -7.60
C ILE A 440 -0.21 2.74 -7.06
N ASN A 441 0.35 3.84 -7.54
CA ASN A 441 1.67 4.31 -7.12
C ASN A 441 1.50 5.65 -6.41
N SER A 442 1.64 5.68 -5.09
CA SER A 442 1.51 6.91 -4.32
C SER A 442 2.50 6.94 -3.16
N LEU A 443 3.31 8.00 -3.09
CA LEU A 443 4.39 8.13 -2.11
C LEU A 443 3.90 8.58 -0.71
N SER A 444 2.64 9.03 -0.59
CA SER A 444 2.12 9.63 0.66
C SER A 444 0.63 9.35 0.95
N SER A 445 -0.06 8.49 0.19
CA SER A 445 -1.48 8.23 0.48
C SER A 445 -1.66 7.21 1.60
N LEU A 446 -2.50 7.58 2.58
CA LEU A 446 -3.00 6.65 3.60
C LEU A 446 -4.30 6.03 3.07
N SER A 447 -4.31 4.71 2.92
CA SER A 447 -5.51 3.95 2.57
C SER A 447 -6.16 3.37 3.81
N THR A 448 -7.44 3.67 4.06
CA THR A 448 -8.22 3.07 5.15
C THR A 448 -9.53 2.50 4.63
N ASN A 449 -9.99 1.41 5.24
CA ASN A 449 -11.27 0.76 4.94
C ASN A 449 -11.49 0.48 3.43
N SER A 450 -10.41 0.31 2.65
CA SER A 450 -10.50 0.21 1.19
C SER A 450 -10.30 -1.22 0.70
N VAL A 451 -10.91 -1.55 -0.43
CA VAL A 451 -10.91 -2.89 -1.00
C VAL A 451 -10.25 -2.90 -2.38
N TYR A 452 -9.31 -3.82 -2.60
CA TYR A 452 -8.54 -3.98 -3.83
C TYR A 452 -8.75 -5.38 -4.37
N ILE A 453 -9.41 -5.51 -5.52
CA ILE A 453 -9.78 -6.78 -6.14
C ILE A 453 -9.24 -6.82 -7.56
N GLY A 454 -8.38 -7.77 -7.88
CA GLY A 454 -7.90 -7.99 -9.24
C GLY A 454 -6.93 -6.90 -9.73
N SER A 455 -5.72 -7.32 -10.07
CA SER A 455 -4.67 -6.45 -10.61
C SER A 455 -4.01 -7.12 -11.81
N ASN A 456 -3.80 -6.39 -12.89
CA ASN A 456 -3.20 -6.95 -14.10
C ASN A 456 -1.70 -6.63 -14.26
N SER A 457 -1.13 -5.82 -13.36
CA SER A 457 0.28 -5.45 -13.42
C SER A 457 1.12 -6.18 -12.36
N SER A 458 2.39 -6.42 -12.68
CA SER A 458 3.40 -6.90 -11.74
C SER A 458 3.89 -5.80 -10.77
N THR A 459 3.41 -4.56 -10.92
CA THR A 459 4.04 -3.33 -10.38
C THR A 459 3.52 -2.82 -9.03
N GLY A 460 2.75 -3.59 -8.25
CA GLY A 460 2.46 -3.20 -6.86
C GLY A 460 1.17 -2.38 -6.66
N VAL A 461 0.53 -2.57 -5.50
CA VAL A 461 -0.11 -1.45 -4.78
C VAL A 461 0.98 -0.84 -3.92
N SER A 462 1.49 0.33 -4.31
CA SER A 462 2.49 1.09 -3.55
C SER A 462 1.77 2.23 -2.82
N VAL A 463 1.12 1.91 -1.69
CA VAL A 463 0.33 2.81 -0.85
C VAL A 463 0.67 2.54 0.62
N ILE A 464 0.62 3.56 1.48
CA ILE A 464 0.73 3.37 2.94
C ILE A 464 -0.61 2.79 3.42
N LEU A 465 -0.62 1.53 3.83
CA LEU A 465 -1.82 0.88 4.34
C LEU A 465 -2.11 1.32 5.78
N GLY A 466 -3.20 2.05 5.95
CA GLY A 466 -3.83 2.26 7.25
C GLY A 466 -4.62 1.03 7.70
N ASN A 467 -5.77 1.25 8.31
CA ASN A 467 -6.56 0.19 8.94
C ASN A 467 -7.68 -0.35 8.03
N ASP A 468 -8.11 -1.58 8.30
CA ASP A 468 -9.34 -2.21 7.80
C ASP A 468 -9.40 -2.39 6.26
N ASN A 469 -8.25 -2.42 5.58
CA ASN A 469 -8.19 -2.65 4.15
C ASN A 469 -8.33 -4.14 3.80
N SER A 470 -8.72 -4.44 2.56
CA SER A 470 -8.76 -5.82 2.06
C SER A 470 -8.22 -5.93 0.64
N ILE A 471 -7.32 -6.89 0.42
CA ILE A 471 -6.57 -7.02 -0.82
C ILE A 471 -6.65 -8.46 -1.32
N SER A 472 -7.28 -8.63 -2.49
CA SER A 472 -7.35 -9.87 -3.28
C SER A 472 -6.82 -9.61 -4.67
N SER A 473 -5.52 -9.84 -4.91
CA SER A 473 -4.89 -9.45 -6.17
C SER A 473 -3.73 -10.34 -6.54
N ALA A 474 -3.36 -10.36 -7.83
CA ALA A 474 -2.16 -11.06 -8.30
C ALA A 474 -0.85 -10.40 -7.82
N VAL A 475 -0.92 -9.22 -7.22
CA VAL A 475 0.26 -8.45 -6.81
C VAL A 475 0.85 -8.97 -5.50
N ASN A 476 2.16 -8.77 -5.36
CA ASN A 476 2.84 -8.82 -4.06
C ASN A 476 2.47 -7.56 -3.26
N LEU A 477 1.99 -7.71 -2.02
CA LEU A 477 2.01 -6.59 -1.09
C LEU A 477 3.45 -6.41 -0.58
N CYS A 478 4.14 -5.40 -1.08
CA CYS A 478 5.41 -4.94 -0.52
C CYS A 478 5.15 -3.72 0.37
N ILE A 479 5.14 -3.91 1.69
CA ILE A 479 5.21 -2.79 2.63
C ILE A 479 6.70 -2.58 2.90
N ALA A 480 7.27 -1.57 2.25
CA ALA A 480 8.67 -1.12 2.32
C ALA A 480 9.67 -1.82 1.39
N GLY A 481 10.23 -1.02 0.48
CA GLY A 481 11.56 -1.24 -0.11
C GLY A 481 11.58 -1.81 -1.53
N TRP A 482 11.14 -1.01 -2.50
CA TRP A 482 11.70 -0.92 -3.85
C TRP A 482 11.58 -2.14 -4.80
N PHE A 483 10.88 -1.95 -5.92
CA PHE A 483 11.20 -2.58 -7.21
C PHE A 483 11.94 -1.56 -8.07
N GLY A 484 13.26 -1.74 -8.31
CA GLY A 484 14.03 -1.14 -9.41
C GLY A 484 14.00 0.39 -9.61
N THR A 485 15.16 1.04 -9.51
CA THR A 485 15.47 2.47 -9.76
C THR A 485 15.18 3.52 -8.64
N THR A 486 16.27 4.18 -8.27
CA THR A 486 16.67 4.98 -7.09
C THR A 486 15.62 5.91 -6.45
N GLY A 487 15.45 5.86 -5.12
CA GLY A 487 14.90 6.98 -4.34
C GLY A 487 14.20 6.63 -3.02
N LEU A 488 14.85 6.95 -1.89
CA LEU A 488 14.33 7.27 -0.55
C LEU A 488 12.82 6.99 -0.25
N PHE A 489 12.52 5.88 0.44
CA PHE A 489 11.18 5.58 0.96
C PHE A 489 11.06 6.06 2.42
N ALA A 490 10.52 7.26 2.65
CA ALA A 490 10.25 7.81 3.97
C ALA A 490 8.74 8.02 4.17
N GLY A 491 8.01 6.90 4.30
CA GLY A 491 6.66 6.88 4.89
C GLY A 491 6.70 5.89 6.04
N THR A 492 6.99 6.38 7.25
CA THR A 492 7.07 5.54 8.45
C THR A 492 5.68 5.02 8.77
N LEU A 493 5.42 3.75 8.47
CA LEU A 493 4.18 3.08 8.85
C LEU A 493 4.31 2.71 10.33
N THR A 494 3.92 3.62 11.23
CA THR A 494 4.06 3.40 12.67
C THR A 494 3.17 2.23 13.12
N GLU A 495 1.93 2.15 12.63
CA GLU A 495 0.96 1.10 13.00
C GLU A 495 -0.07 0.86 11.87
N SER A 496 -0.50 -0.40 11.67
CA SER A 496 -1.57 -0.77 10.72
C SER A 496 -2.37 -1.98 11.18
N ASN A 497 -3.70 -1.85 11.22
CA ASN A 497 -4.57 -2.76 11.95
C ASN A 497 -5.67 -3.40 11.07
N ASN A 498 -6.06 -4.63 11.42
CA ASN A 498 -7.25 -5.32 10.89
C ASN A 498 -7.31 -5.50 9.35
N ASN A 499 -6.16 -5.52 8.67
CA ASN A 499 -6.15 -5.71 7.22
C ASN A 499 -6.35 -7.19 6.84
N LYS A 500 -6.97 -7.44 5.68
CA LYS A 500 -7.13 -8.77 5.09
C LYS A 500 -6.36 -8.88 3.78
N LEU A 501 -5.59 -9.94 3.59
CA LEU A 501 -4.88 -10.24 2.35
C LEU A 501 -5.12 -11.67 1.94
N TYR A 502 -5.53 -11.88 0.69
CA TYR A 502 -5.86 -13.21 0.25
C TYR A 502 -5.73 -13.40 -1.24
N SER A 503 -5.65 -14.66 -1.68
CA SER A 503 -5.58 -15.03 -3.10
C SER A 503 -4.52 -14.22 -3.86
N ALA A 504 -3.33 -14.10 -3.27
CA ALA A 504 -2.19 -13.36 -3.81
C ALA A 504 -0.94 -14.23 -3.94
N LEU A 505 0.07 -13.77 -4.68
CA LEU A 505 1.35 -14.48 -4.77
C LEU A 505 2.03 -14.51 -3.39
N TYR A 506 2.17 -13.34 -2.74
CA TYR A 506 2.62 -13.21 -1.36
C TYR A 506 1.61 -12.37 -0.57
N GLY A 507 1.21 -12.85 0.61
CA GLY A 507 0.32 -12.08 1.49
C GLY A 507 1.03 -10.84 2.04
N TYR A 508 2.22 -10.99 2.60
CA TYR A 508 3.05 -9.88 3.07
C TYR A 508 4.52 -10.12 2.73
N GLN A 509 5.18 -9.15 2.08
CA GLN A 509 6.59 -9.22 1.75
C GLN A 509 7.38 -8.02 2.31
N VAL A 510 8.54 -8.29 2.92
CA VAL A 510 9.52 -7.26 3.36
C VAL A 510 10.78 -7.36 2.51
N SER A 511 11.30 -6.21 2.05
CA SER A 511 12.41 -6.15 1.09
C SER A 511 13.68 -5.41 1.59
N THR A 512 13.60 -4.33 2.38
CA THR A 512 14.79 -3.67 3.01
C THR A 512 14.37 -2.82 4.22
N THR A 513 15.06 -2.94 5.36
CA THR A 513 14.65 -2.48 6.70
C THR A 513 15.26 -1.13 7.12
N TYR A 514 14.44 -0.10 7.37
CA TYR A 514 14.90 1.17 7.99
C TYR A 514 13.89 1.83 8.95
N THR A 515 12.76 1.20 9.29
CA THR A 515 11.72 1.80 10.14
C THR A 515 11.04 0.77 11.05
N ASN A 516 10.56 1.20 12.22
CA ASN A 516 9.66 0.40 13.03
C ASN A 516 8.34 0.20 12.27
N ILE A 517 7.90 -1.05 12.15
CA ILE A 517 6.61 -1.41 11.54
C ILE A 517 5.85 -2.27 12.54
N GLU A 518 4.64 -1.88 12.89
CA GLU A 518 3.73 -2.67 13.71
C GLU A 518 2.45 -3.01 12.94
N LEU A 519 2.20 -4.31 12.76
CA LEU A 519 1.01 -4.86 12.09
C LEU A 519 0.17 -5.60 13.12
N ASN A 520 -1.10 -5.24 13.32
CA ASN A 520 -1.94 -5.89 14.32
C ASN A 520 -3.26 -6.44 13.74
N ASN A 521 -3.65 -7.65 14.15
CA ASN A 521 -4.91 -8.30 13.74
C ASN A 521 -5.05 -8.54 12.23
N TRP A 522 -3.95 -8.78 11.52
CA TRP A 522 -4.05 -9.06 10.08
C TRP A 522 -4.56 -10.48 9.85
N LEU A 523 -5.37 -10.65 8.82
CA LEU A 523 -5.84 -11.94 8.32
C LEU A 523 -5.24 -12.18 6.92
N ILE A 524 -4.44 -13.24 6.78
CA ILE A 524 -3.81 -13.62 5.53
C ILE A 524 -4.23 -15.06 5.19
N PHE A 525 -4.90 -15.28 4.05
CA PHE A 525 -5.38 -16.61 3.66
C PHE A 525 -5.23 -16.90 2.16
N ASN A 526 -5.04 -18.17 1.77
CA ASN A 526 -5.02 -18.63 0.36
C ASN A 526 -4.00 -17.93 -0.57
N CYS A 527 -3.01 -17.22 -0.01
CA CYS A 527 -1.85 -16.73 -0.76
C CYS A 527 -0.90 -17.87 -1.12
N ALA A 528 -0.08 -17.76 -2.16
CA ALA A 528 0.91 -18.81 -2.47
C ALA A 528 1.91 -19.00 -1.31
N VAL A 529 2.37 -17.89 -0.74
CA VAL A 529 3.06 -17.79 0.56
C VAL A 529 2.39 -16.72 1.41
N GLY A 530 2.17 -16.99 2.69
CA GLY A 530 1.55 -16.04 3.61
C GLY A 530 2.43 -14.82 3.88
N VAL A 531 3.56 -15.03 4.56
CA VAL A 531 4.57 -14.01 4.88
C VAL A 531 5.90 -14.40 4.25
N ARG A 532 6.50 -13.50 3.47
CA ARG A 532 7.81 -13.68 2.86
C ARG A 532 8.80 -12.62 3.32
N LEU A 533 9.96 -13.06 3.80
CA LEU A 533 11.04 -12.15 4.17
C LEU A 533 12.18 -12.28 3.15
N THR A 534 12.50 -11.19 2.46
CA THR A 534 13.54 -11.13 1.41
C THR A 534 14.56 -10.04 1.71
N SER A 535 15.80 -10.21 1.25
CA SER A 535 16.85 -9.20 1.37
C SER A 535 17.44 -8.87 0.03
N PHE A 536 17.67 -7.58 -0.25
CA PHE A 536 18.49 -7.13 -1.37
C PHE A 536 19.81 -6.52 -0.87
N GLY A 537 20.85 -7.34 -0.73
CA GLY A 537 22.25 -6.93 -0.85
C GLY A 537 22.83 -5.87 0.11
N VAL A 538 22.10 -5.36 1.10
CA VAL A 538 22.65 -4.31 1.98
C VAL A 538 23.51 -4.92 3.07
N THR A 539 24.82 -4.66 3.03
CA THR A 539 25.80 -5.25 3.95
C THR A 539 25.99 -4.49 5.26
N ASN A 540 25.34 -3.32 5.44
CA ASN A 540 25.57 -2.39 6.57
C ASN A 540 24.27 -1.70 7.10
N GLY A 541 23.16 -2.43 7.27
CA GLY A 541 21.91 -1.86 7.79
C GLY A 541 21.91 -1.58 9.30
N ASP A 542 21.15 -0.56 9.72
CA ASP A 542 20.87 -0.23 11.12
C ASP A 542 20.03 -1.33 11.77
N ARG A 543 20.53 -1.93 12.86
CA ARG A 543 19.89 -3.04 13.58
C ARG A 543 18.83 -2.59 14.60
N THR A 544 18.60 -1.28 14.73
CA THR A 544 17.63 -0.74 15.71
C THR A 544 16.18 -0.90 15.29
N GLY A 545 15.90 -1.08 13.99
CA GLY A 545 14.56 -1.26 13.45
C GLY A 545 13.88 -2.55 13.94
N LYS A 546 12.61 -2.42 14.36
CA LYS A 546 11.79 -3.53 14.84
C LYS A 546 10.58 -3.72 13.93
N HIS A 547 10.39 -4.95 13.46
CA HIS A 547 9.19 -5.38 12.74
C HIS A 547 8.35 -6.24 13.68
N MET A 548 7.20 -5.74 14.13
CA MET A 548 6.26 -6.48 14.95
C MET A 548 5.00 -6.84 14.17
N MET A 549 4.59 -8.08 14.33
CA MET A 549 3.30 -8.59 13.91
C MET A 549 2.55 -9.13 15.12
N SER A 550 1.40 -8.56 15.47
CA SER A 550 0.59 -9.02 16.60
C SER A 550 -0.74 -9.60 16.17
N ASN A 551 -1.14 -10.71 16.79
CA ASN A 551 -2.43 -11.37 16.59
C ASN A 551 -2.75 -11.68 15.11
N ILE A 552 -1.75 -12.17 14.38
CA ILE A 552 -1.91 -12.51 12.95
C ILE A 552 -2.66 -13.83 12.82
N LYS A 553 -3.57 -13.89 11.85
CA LYS A 553 -4.25 -15.11 11.41
C LYS A 553 -3.72 -15.46 10.02
N LEU A 554 -3.06 -16.61 9.88
CA LEU A 554 -2.28 -16.96 8.70
C LEU A 554 -2.59 -18.38 8.20
N HIS A 555 -3.04 -18.44 6.95
CA HIS A 555 -3.16 -19.66 6.16
C HIS A 555 -2.71 -19.36 4.72
N SER A 556 -2.13 -20.31 4.02
CA SER A 556 -1.57 -20.11 2.68
C SER A 556 -1.46 -21.45 1.97
N ASN A 557 -1.10 -21.42 0.69
CA ASN A 557 -1.14 -22.61 -0.15
C ASN A 557 0.09 -23.51 0.05
N THR A 558 1.26 -22.91 0.23
CA THR A 558 2.54 -23.64 0.31
C THR A 558 3.15 -23.53 1.70
N ASN A 559 3.52 -22.29 2.06
CA ASN A 559 4.24 -21.95 3.28
C ASN A 559 3.57 -20.72 3.91
N ASN A 560 3.18 -20.84 5.17
CA ASN A 560 2.61 -19.71 5.89
C ASN A 560 3.67 -18.63 6.12
N PHE A 561 4.88 -19.01 6.52
CA PHE A 561 5.98 -18.08 6.75
C PHE A 561 7.27 -18.59 6.10
N ASP A 562 7.88 -17.78 5.23
CA ASP A 562 9.03 -18.15 4.38
C ASP A 562 10.12 -17.05 4.32
N PRO A 563 11.14 -17.11 5.17
CA PRO A 563 12.32 -16.26 5.10
C PRO A 563 13.31 -16.83 4.07
N THR A 564 13.46 -16.09 2.96
CA THR A 564 14.29 -16.48 1.80
C THR A 564 15.58 -15.64 1.64
N GLY A 565 15.80 -14.62 2.49
CA GLY A 565 16.98 -13.73 2.46
C GLY A 565 17.59 -13.43 3.83
N VAL A 566 18.61 -12.57 3.85
CA VAL A 566 19.31 -12.09 5.07
C VAL A 566 18.46 -11.08 5.83
N LEU A 567 17.98 -11.44 7.01
CA LEU A 567 17.29 -10.52 7.90
C LEU A 567 18.29 -9.70 8.71
N GLN A 568 18.21 -8.38 8.62
CA GLN A 568 18.87 -7.43 9.52
C GLN A 568 17.79 -6.78 10.39
N GLY A 569 17.97 -6.74 11.71
CA GLY A 569 16.97 -6.22 12.67
C GLY A 569 16.11 -7.29 13.37
N ASN A 570 15.24 -6.82 14.28
CA ASN A 570 14.41 -7.69 15.11
C ASN A 570 13.04 -7.92 14.48
N PHE A 571 12.73 -9.18 14.16
CA PHE A 571 11.39 -9.58 13.71
C PHE A 571 10.66 -10.31 14.83
N ILE A 572 9.47 -9.83 15.18
CA ILE A 572 8.67 -10.33 16.29
C ILE A 572 7.27 -10.67 15.79
N VAL A 573 6.84 -11.91 15.98
CA VAL A 573 5.44 -12.32 15.86
C VAL A 573 4.90 -12.59 17.26
N LYS A 574 3.77 -11.98 17.63
CA LYS A 574 3.18 -12.14 18.97
C LYS A 574 1.69 -12.40 18.90
N GLY A 575 1.23 -13.53 19.40
CA GLY A 575 -0.18 -13.88 19.39
C GLY A 575 -0.68 -14.26 17.99
N GLY A 576 -1.80 -14.99 17.96
CA GLY A 576 -2.50 -15.34 16.72
C GLY A 576 -2.42 -16.82 16.36
N TYR A 577 -2.80 -17.12 15.12
CA TYR A 577 -3.05 -18.47 14.63
C TYR A 577 -2.39 -18.69 13.28
N ILE A 578 -1.65 -19.78 13.14
CA ILE A 578 -1.08 -20.24 11.88
C ILE A 578 -1.62 -21.65 11.64
N TRP A 579 -2.39 -21.91 10.59
CA TRP A 579 -3.05 -23.20 10.40
C TRP A 579 -2.94 -23.75 8.98
N GLY A 580 -3.24 -25.05 8.85
CA GLY A 580 -3.13 -25.80 7.61
C GLY A 580 -4.23 -25.49 6.59
N GLY A 581 -5.33 -24.84 6.96
CA GLY A 581 -6.44 -24.52 6.05
C GLY A 581 -7.60 -25.50 6.00
N LYS A 582 -8.50 -25.24 5.04
CA LYS A 582 -9.64 -26.08 4.67
C LYS A 582 -9.17 -27.16 3.69
N SER A 583 -9.61 -28.40 3.85
CA SER A 583 -9.42 -29.43 2.80
C SER A 583 -10.19 -29.01 1.53
N PRO A 584 -9.60 -29.13 0.31
CA PRO A 584 -8.33 -29.79 -0.04
C PRO A 584 -7.11 -28.85 -0.02
N TYR A 585 -7.27 -27.60 0.41
CA TYR A 585 -6.27 -26.55 0.34
C TYR A 585 -5.23 -26.58 1.47
N THR A 586 -4.82 -27.77 1.93
CA THR A 586 -3.94 -27.87 3.08
C THR A 586 -2.53 -27.30 2.83
N THR A 587 -2.08 -26.38 3.67
CA THR A 587 -0.72 -25.85 3.70
C THR A 587 0.24 -26.96 4.12
N SER A 588 1.39 -27.01 3.45
CA SER A 588 2.39 -28.01 3.79
C SER A 588 3.11 -27.71 5.10
N ILE A 589 3.46 -26.44 5.35
CA ILE A 589 4.32 -26.02 6.47
C ILE A 589 3.82 -24.72 7.10
N GLY A 590 3.80 -24.67 8.44
CA GLY A 590 3.50 -23.45 9.20
C GLY A 590 4.61 -22.40 9.15
N LEU A 591 5.82 -22.76 9.56
CA LEU A 591 6.99 -21.89 9.49
C LEU A 591 8.16 -22.62 8.84
N ILE A 592 8.75 -22.03 7.80
CA ILE A 592 10.08 -22.42 7.34
C ILE A 592 11.11 -21.56 8.05
N ALA A 593 12.06 -22.18 8.74
CA ALA A 593 13.25 -21.52 9.27
C ALA A 593 14.37 -21.60 8.22
N PHE A 594 14.60 -20.47 7.54
CA PHE A 594 15.72 -20.09 6.66
C PHE A 594 16.05 -21.07 5.51
N ASN A 595 15.90 -20.60 4.27
CA ASN A 595 16.13 -21.41 3.06
C ASN A 595 17.53 -21.28 2.45
N ASN A 596 18.42 -20.43 2.98
CA ASN A 596 19.69 -20.11 2.30
C ASN A 596 20.90 -20.06 3.23
N SER A 597 22.09 -20.37 2.70
CA SER A 597 23.35 -20.62 3.42
C SER A 597 24.14 -19.36 3.80
N GLN A 598 23.66 -18.14 3.50
CA GLN A 598 24.42 -16.89 3.57
C GLN A 598 23.91 -15.83 4.59
N ILE A 599 23.31 -16.21 5.71
CA ILE A 599 22.69 -15.24 6.63
C ILE A 599 23.61 -14.91 7.83
N ASN A 600 23.82 -13.63 8.09
CA ASN A 600 24.39 -13.06 9.32
C ASN A 600 23.22 -12.60 10.22
N TYR A 601 23.11 -13.04 11.48
CA TYR A 601 21.86 -13.00 12.29
C TYR A 601 21.72 -11.83 13.28
N ASP A 602 20.46 -11.40 13.51
CA ASP A 602 19.98 -10.78 14.76
C ASP A 602 19.08 -11.75 15.57
N THR A 603 17.75 -11.96 15.33
CA THR A 603 16.90 -13.06 15.91
C THR A 603 15.47 -13.03 15.32
N LEU A 604 14.82 -14.19 15.09
CA LEU A 604 13.36 -14.30 14.86
C LEU A 604 12.64 -14.72 16.16
N ASN A 605 11.80 -13.84 16.71
CA ASN A 605 11.04 -14.11 17.94
C ASN A 605 9.56 -14.38 17.61
N ILE A 606 9.03 -15.52 18.03
CA ILE A 606 7.62 -15.87 17.90
C ILE A 606 7.10 -16.18 19.29
N ALA A 607 6.08 -15.46 19.74
CA ALA A 607 5.52 -15.58 21.08
C ALA A 607 4.01 -15.78 21.04
N ASP A 608 3.45 -16.60 21.92
CA ASP A 608 2.00 -16.75 22.11
C ASP A 608 1.22 -17.16 20.84
N VAL A 609 1.88 -17.81 19.87
CA VAL A 609 1.26 -18.24 18.60
C VAL A 609 0.77 -19.69 18.69
N THR A 610 -0.40 -19.94 18.12
CA THR A 610 -0.95 -21.29 17.97
C THR A 610 -0.74 -21.81 16.54
N PHE A 611 -0.06 -22.95 16.40
CA PHE A 611 0.20 -23.63 15.14
C PHE A 611 -0.74 -24.83 14.94
N GLY A 612 -1.28 -24.97 13.74
CA GLY A 612 -2.08 -26.12 13.29
C GLY A 612 -3.48 -26.22 13.91
N LYS A 613 -4.00 -25.09 14.39
CA LYS A 613 -5.36 -24.94 14.90
C LYS A 613 -5.95 -23.64 14.39
N ARG A 614 -7.20 -23.69 13.96
CA ARG A 614 -7.94 -22.52 13.47
C ARG A 614 -8.35 -21.61 14.63
N PRO A 615 -8.63 -20.32 14.37
CA PRO A 615 -9.05 -19.40 15.43
C PRO A 615 -10.41 -19.74 16.06
N ASP A 616 -11.26 -20.54 15.38
CA ASP A 616 -12.52 -21.08 15.92
C ASP A 616 -12.31 -22.26 16.90
N GLY A 617 -11.07 -22.73 17.04
CA GLY A 617 -10.71 -23.83 17.93
C GLY A 617 -10.69 -25.21 17.28
N VAL A 618 -10.95 -25.33 15.98
CA VAL A 618 -10.89 -26.62 15.27
C VAL A 618 -9.46 -26.92 14.82
N ASN A 619 -9.04 -28.18 14.97
CA ASN A 619 -7.71 -28.62 14.52
C ASN A 619 -7.61 -28.55 12.98
N SER A 620 -6.52 -27.97 12.48
CA SER A 620 -6.25 -27.85 11.05
C SER A 620 -4.75 -28.05 10.83
N HIS A 621 -4.38 -29.32 10.73
CA HIS A 621 -2.99 -29.75 10.68
C HIS A 621 -2.34 -29.40 9.35
N PHE A 622 -1.04 -29.15 9.41
CA PHE A 622 -0.19 -29.05 8.22
C PHE A 622 0.01 -30.43 7.60
N SER A 623 0.18 -30.50 6.28
CA SER A 623 0.43 -31.79 5.61
C SER A 623 1.84 -32.34 5.86
N LEU A 624 2.79 -31.50 6.32
CA LEU A 624 4.14 -31.93 6.74
C LEU A 624 4.39 -31.62 8.21
N ALA A 625 4.61 -30.35 8.58
CA ALA A 625 5.01 -29.97 9.94
C ALA A 625 4.60 -28.54 10.32
N CYS A 626 4.46 -28.27 11.62
CA CYS A 626 4.28 -26.90 12.11
C CYS A 626 5.51 -26.02 11.83
N LEU A 627 6.71 -26.59 11.99
CA LEU A 627 7.98 -25.92 11.76
C LEU A 627 8.91 -26.81 10.93
N ARG A 628 9.54 -26.24 9.90
CA ARG A 628 10.59 -26.88 9.11
C ARG A 628 11.86 -26.03 9.14
N SER A 629 12.98 -26.58 9.58
CA SER A 629 14.28 -25.90 9.46
C SER A 629 15.06 -26.42 8.26
N LEU A 630 15.57 -25.52 7.41
CA LEU A 630 16.40 -25.87 6.25
C LEU A 630 17.82 -25.32 6.30
N SER A 631 18.05 -24.24 7.03
CA SER A 631 19.37 -23.66 7.20
C SER A 631 19.50 -22.94 8.55
N VAL A 632 20.55 -22.13 8.62
CA VAL A 632 21.12 -21.54 9.81
C VAL A 632 20.23 -20.39 10.32
N GLY A 633 20.04 -20.27 11.65
CA GLY A 633 19.53 -19.05 12.31
C GLY A 633 18.93 -19.27 13.70
N ASN A 634 18.82 -18.20 14.50
CA ASN A 634 18.23 -18.24 15.84
C ASN A 634 16.71 -17.96 15.76
N VAL A 635 15.90 -18.98 16.03
CA VAL A 635 14.45 -18.86 16.19
C VAL A 635 14.11 -19.11 17.65
N ILE A 636 13.41 -18.16 18.28
CA ILE A 636 12.94 -18.28 19.65
C ILE A 636 11.41 -18.36 19.62
N LEU A 637 10.87 -19.49 20.05
CA LEU A 637 9.44 -19.77 20.18
C LEU A 637 9.07 -19.68 21.66
N SER A 638 8.29 -18.69 22.08
CA SER A 638 7.91 -18.50 23.48
C SER A 638 6.41 -18.77 23.66
N ASN A 639 6.03 -19.64 24.59
CA ASN A 639 4.63 -19.92 24.92
C ASN A 639 3.76 -20.28 23.69
N CYS A 640 4.35 -20.95 22.70
CA CYS A 640 3.65 -21.36 21.48
C CYS A 640 2.98 -22.73 21.66
N LEU A 641 1.83 -22.91 21.02
CA LEU A 641 1.08 -24.16 21.01
C LEU A 641 1.22 -24.86 19.66
N PHE A 642 1.49 -26.16 19.64
CA PHE A 642 1.64 -26.93 18.40
C PHE A 642 0.59 -28.05 18.32
N TYR A 643 -0.26 -27.99 17.29
CA TYR A 643 -1.26 -29.00 16.96
C TYR A 643 -0.91 -29.58 15.58
N GLY A 644 -0.67 -30.89 15.46
CA GLY A 644 -0.24 -31.51 14.21
C GLY A 644 0.45 -32.85 14.42
N THR A 645 0.72 -33.58 13.34
CA THR A 645 1.40 -34.89 13.36
C THR A 645 2.88 -34.77 13.71
N GLU A 646 3.54 -33.69 13.29
CA GLU A 646 4.91 -33.33 13.69
C GLU A 646 5.00 -31.86 14.07
N SER A 647 5.47 -31.57 15.29
CA SER A 647 5.64 -30.20 15.76
C SER A 647 6.84 -29.52 15.08
N ILE A 648 7.96 -30.23 14.93
CA ILE A 648 9.21 -29.68 14.37
C ILE A 648 9.92 -30.73 13.52
N TYR A 649 10.14 -30.41 12.26
CA TYR A 649 10.85 -31.23 11.27
C TYR A 649 12.19 -30.56 10.88
N LEU A 650 13.29 -31.30 10.97
CA LEU A 650 14.62 -30.83 10.54
C LEU A 650 14.92 -31.40 9.16
N GLY A 651 15.14 -30.54 8.16
CA GLY A 651 15.51 -30.98 6.82
C GLY A 651 16.96 -31.52 6.77
N SER A 652 17.23 -32.36 5.77
CA SER A 652 18.55 -33.02 5.57
C SER A 652 19.73 -32.05 5.40
N SER A 653 19.47 -30.79 5.02
CA SER A 653 20.47 -29.72 4.87
C SER A 653 20.84 -29.01 6.18
N PHE A 654 20.18 -29.32 7.29
CA PHE A 654 20.47 -28.75 8.61
C PHE A 654 21.72 -29.40 9.21
N GLN A 655 22.88 -29.14 8.58
CA GLN A 655 24.18 -29.71 8.96
C GLN A 655 24.92 -28.73 9.90
N PRO A 656 25.50 -29.21 11.03
CA PRO A 656 26.31 -28.37 11.90
C PRO A 656 27.64 -28.05 11.22
N THR A 657 27.93 -26.77 11.05
CA THR A 657 29.32 -26.31 10.88
C THR A 657 30.02 -26.42 12.23
N ALA A 658 31.18 -27.07 12.27
CA ALA A 658 31.87 -27.59 13.46
C ALA A 658 32.11 -26.64 14.66
N ASN A 659 31.85 -25.33 14.57
CA ASN A 659 32.27 -24.37 15.60
C ASN A 659 31.19 -23.45 16.19
N ARG A 660 29.91 -23.53 15.82
CA ARG A 660 28.80 -22.81 16.49
C ARG A 660 27.45 -23.52 16.32
N PRO A 661 26.77 -23.98 17.40
CA PRO A 661 25.44 -24.54 17.28
C PRO A 661 24.47 -23.48 16.82
N LYS A 662 23.57 -23.88 15.94
CA LYS A 662 22.43 -23.09 15.50
C LYS A 662 21.21 -23.89 15.92
N PHE A 663 20.31 -23.24 16.64
CA PHE A 663 19.26 -23.93 17.34
C PHE A 663 17.93 -23.20 17.23
N ILE A 664 16.86 -23.98 17.36
CA ILE A 664 15.52 -23.47 17.59
C ILE A 664 15.23 -23.66 19.07
N THR A 665 15.04 -22.56 19.79
CA THR A 665 14.67 -22.62 21.21
C THR A 665 13.16 -22.51 21.33
N SER A 666 12.54 -23.42 22.08
CA SER A 666 11.14 -23.36 22.47
C SER A 666 11.01 -23.22 23.98
N ILE A 667 10.59 -22.04 24.43
CA ILE A 667 10.40 -21.67 25.82
C ILE A 667 8.93 -21.87 26.20
N LYS A 668 8.63 -22.59 27.29
CA LYS A 668 7.26 -23.00 27.64
C LYS A 668 6.58 -23.72 26.46
N HIS A 669 7.24 -24.74 25.92
CA HIS A 669 6.78 -25.50 24.77
C HIS A 669 5.39 -26.10 25.05
N ASN A 670 4.45 -25.89 24.12
CA ASN A 670 3.02 -26.21 24.28
C ASN A 670 2.34 -25.49 25.46
N GLY A 671 2.82 -24.29 25.82
CA GLY A 671 2.25 -23.50 26.91
C GLY A 671 2.54 -24.06 28.31
N ILE A 672 3.37 -25.10 28.41
CA ILE A 672 3.67 -25.77 29.69
C ILE A 672 4.85 -25.07 30.37
N SER A 673 4.62 -24.51 31.56
CA SER A 673 5.69 -23.92 32.36
C SER A 673 6.76 -24.96 32.70
N GLY A 674 8.04 -24.59 32.62
CA GLY A 674 9.17 -25.50 32.87
C GLY A 674 9.54 -26.41 31.70
N ASN A 675 8.70 -26.51 30.65
CA ASN A 675 9.01 -27.28 29.45
C ASN A 675 9.83 -26.42 28.48
N TYR A 676 11.15 -26.45 28.64
CA TYR A 676 12.10 -25.75 27.76
C TYR A 676 12.78 -26.75 26.85
N LYS A 677 12.81 -26.44 25.56
CA LYS A 677 13.46 -27.27 24.52
C LYS A 677 14.40 -26.44 23.68
N GLU A 678 15.49 -27.05 23.26
CA GLU A 678 16.38 -26.52 22.24
C GLU A 678 16.64 -27.63 21.23
N ILE A 679 16.34 -27.36 19.96
CA ILE A 679 16.52 -28.33 18.88
C ILE A 679 17.77 -27.95 18.12
N GLN A 680 18.73 -28.88 18.13
CA GLN A 680 20.01 -28.79 17.46
C GLN A 680 20.00 -29.65 16.19
N GLY A 681 20.98 -29.43 15.30
CA GLY A 681 21.14 -30.20 14.07
C GLY A 681 21.13 -31.71 14.23
N ASN A 682 21.64 -32.16 15.38
CA ASN A 682 21.93 -33.56 15.62
C ASN A 682 21.19 -34.11 16.82
N GLY A 683 20.21 -33.39 17.38
CA GLY A 683 19.49 -33.84 18.56
C GLY A 683 18.69 -32.75 19.25
N GLU A 684 18.07 -33.11 20.37
CA GLU A 684 17.25 -32.22 21.19
C GLU A 684 17.82 -32.11 22.61
N LEU A 685 17.85 -30.88 23.13
CA LEU A 685 18.02 -30.59 24.55
C LEU A 685 16.64 -30.27 25.14
N ARG A 686 16.34 -30.82 26.31
CA ARG A 686 15.13 -30.44 27.05
C ARG A 686 15.33 -30.50 28.55
N THR A 687 14.54 -29.72 29.28
CA THR A 687 14.40 -29.91 30.74
C THR A 687 13.74 -31.26 31.00
N ASP A 688 14.33 -32.03 31.90
CA ASP A 688 13.82 -33.32 32.36
C ASP A 688 13.32 -33.21 33.80
N THR A 689 12.03 -33.47 33.95
CA THR A 689 11.33 -33.47 35.24
C THR A 689 11.13 -34.89 35.79
N SER A 690 11.48 -35.92 35.01
CA SER A 690 11.32 -37.34 35.39
C SER A 690 12.62 -37.93 35.96
N ILE A 691 13.76 -37.61 35.34
CA ILE A 691 15.07 -38.00 35.83
C ILE A 691 15.68 -36.82 36.57
N LEU A 692 15.60 -36.88 37.91
CA LEU A 692 16.06 -35.82 38.80
C LEU A 692 17.44 -36.16 39.39
N TYR A 693 18.18 -35.12 39.77
CA TYR A 693 19.37 -35.25 40.61
C TYR A 693 19.20 -34.35 41.85
N ASN A 694 19.26 -34.94 43.05
CA ASN A 694 19.01 -34.24 44.31
C ASN A 694 17.70 -33.42 44.29
N SER A 695 16.62 -34.04 43.79
CA SER A 695 15.28 -33.44 43.65
C SER A 695 15.21 -32.21 42.74
N LYS A 696 16.19 -32.00 41.87
CA LYS A 696 16.22 -30.92 40.88
C LYS A 696 16.12 -31.48 39.46
N ASN A 697 15.46 -30.70 38.60
CA ASN A 697 15.37 -30.99 37.17
C ASN A 697 16.76 -31.08 36.54
N THR A 698 16.88 -31.89 35.49
CA THR A 698 18.15 -32.11 34.78
C THR A 698 18.03 -31.71 33.32
N LEU A 699 19.16 -31.56 32.63
CA LEU A 699 19.18 -31.32 31.19
C LEU A 699 19.27 -32.66 30.47
N ARG A 700 18.28 -33.00 29.64
CA ARG A 700 18.30 -34.20 28.79
C ARG A 700 18.81 -33.85 27.40
N LEU A 701 19.84 -34.54 26.93
CA LEU A 701 20.36 -34.52 25.57
C LEU A 701 19.91 -35.80 24.87
N THR A 702 19.13 -35.67 23.80
CA THR A 702 18.63 -36.79 22.99
C THR A 702 19.28 -36.71 21.61
N PRO A 703 20.34 -37.48 21.32
CA PRO A 703 21.00 -37.42 20.03
C PRO A 703 20.19 -38.12 18.93
N ALA A 704 20.32 -37.60 17.72
CA ALA A 704 19.66 -38.07 16.51
C ALA A 704 20.64 -38.50 15.41
N SER A 705 21.96 -38.45 15.68
CA SER A 705 23.02 -38.82 14.74
C SER A 705 24.12 -39.61 15.43
N THR A 706 24.59 -40.67 14.76
CA THR A 706 25.78 -41.43 15.18
C THR A 706 27.09 -40.78 14.73
N ILE A 707 27.03 -39.80 13.83
CA ILE A 707 28.21 -39.12 13.25
C ILE A 707 28.42 -37.76 13.93
N TYR A 708 27.33 -37.02 14.12
CA TYR A 708 27.38 -35.67 14.64
C TYR A 708 26.90 -35.61 16.08
N LYS A 709 27.51 -34.72 16.85
CA LYS A 709 27.32 -34.63 18.30
C LYS A 709 26.17 -33.70 18.68
N THR A 710 25.42 -34.08 19.70
CA THR A 710 24.55 -33.20 20.48
C THR A 710 25.32 -32.76 21.71
N PHE A 711 25.15 -31.53 22.16
CA PHE A 711 25.92 -31.03 23.30
C PHE A 711 25.14 -30.07 24.18
N SER A 712 25.50 -30.04 25.46
CA SER A 712 24.87 -29.19 26.47
C SER A 712 25.20 -27.71 26.25
N ASN A 713 24.49 -26.84 26.97
CA ASN A 713 24.91 -25.45 27.12
C ASN A 713 26.34 -25.39 27.71
N THR A 714 27.11 -24.42 27.24
CA THR A 714 28.47 -24.17 27.71
C THR A 714 28.46 -23.57 29.13
N VAL A 715 29.32 -24.09 30.01
CA VAL A 715 29.60 -23.57 31.34
C VAL A 715 30.98 -22.91 31.34
N ASN A 716 31.02 -21.66 31.76
CA ASN A 716 32.22 -20.84 31.77
C ASN A 716 32.81 -20.74 33.18
N ILE A 717 34.11 -21.02 33.32
CA ILE A 717 34.84 -20.84 34.59
C ILE A 717 35.97 -19.80 34.43
N PRO A 718 36.09 -18.84 35.35
CA PRO A 718 37.23 -17.94 35.38
C PRO A 718 38.46 -18.61 35.98
N VAL A 719 39.63 -18.42 35.36
CA VAL A 719 40.92 -18.93 35.86
C VAL A 719 41.98 -17.82 35.75
N LYS A 720 42.60 -17.50 36.88
CA LYS A 720 43.68 -16.50 36.94
C LYS A 720 45.00 -17.09 36.47
N SER A 721 45.86 -16.24 35.90
CA SER A 721 47.22 -16.64 35.54
C SER A 721 47.93 -17.30 36.73
N GLY A 722 48.62 -18.42 36.46
CA GLY A 722 49.31 -19.25 37.45
C GLY A 722 48.40 -20.14 38.30
N GLN A 723 47.07 -20.11 38.11
CA GLN A 723 46.11 -20.93 38.86
C GLN A 723 45.50 -22.02 37.98
N THR A 724 45.05 -23.10 38.62
CA THR A 724 44.24 -24.15 37.98
C THR A 724 42.76 -23.88 38.20
N GLY A 725 41.90 -24.51 37.40
CA GLY A 725 40.46 -24.53 37.63
C GLY A 725 39.92 -25.93 37.71
N ASN A 726 39.07 -26.19 38.71
CA ASN A 726 38.35 -27.45 38.82
C ASN A 726 36.93 -27.28 38.31
N ILE A 727 36.49 -28.23 37.48
CA ILE A 727 35.10 -28.35 37.06
C ILE A 727 34.64 -29.80 37.24
N SER A 728 33.39 -29.97 37.67
CA SER A 728 32.74 -31.27 37.65
C SER A 728 31.28 -31.17 37.23
N VAL A 729 30.76 -32.28 36.70
CA VAL A 729 29.38 -32.42 36.21
C VAL A 729 28.89 -33.84 36.43
N LYS A 730 27.60 -33.99 36.71
CA LYS A 730 26.93 -35.28 36.79
C LYS A 730 26.35 -35.67 35.45
N VAL A 731 26.63 -36.89 34.99
CA VAL A 731 26.15 -37.45 33.73
C VAL A 731 25.51 -38.81 33.96
N ARG A 732 24.38 -39.09 33.31
CA ARG A 732 23.66 -40.37 33.36
C ARG A 732 23.18 -40.76 31.97
N LYS A 733 23.42 -41.99 31.54
CA LYS A 733 22.86 -42.59 30.32
C LYS A 733 21.51 -43.25 30.63
N SER A 734 20.54 -43.07 29.73
CA SER A 734 19.26 -43.75 29.80
C SER A 734 19.39 -45.27 29.63
N VAL A 735 18.50 -46.01 30.28
CA VAL A 735 18.36 -47.48 30.19
C VAL A 735 16.95 -47.87 29.76
N LEU A 736 16.73 -49.15 29.42
CA LEU A 736 15.41 -49.63 28.99
C LEU A 736 14.29 -49.33 30.01
N ALA A 737 14.59 -49.37 31.31
CA ALA A 737 13.64 -49.06 32.37
C ALA A 737 13.17 -47.58 32.37
N ASP A 738 13.96 -46.67 31.77
CA ASP A 738 13.56 -45.27 31.60
C ASP A 738 12.67 -45.06 30.37
N GLY A 739 12.62 -46.04 29.47
CA GLY A 739 11.85 -46.04 28.21
C GLY A 739 12.68 -46.49 27.00
N THR A 740 13.89 -45.96 26.82
CA THR A 740 14.80 -46.38 25.74
C THR A 740 16.24 -46.25 26.21
N ALA A 741 17.03 -47.30 26.02
CA ALA A 741 18.45 -47.28 26.38
C ALA A 741 19.25 -46.42 25.41
N TYR A 742 20.20 -45.66 25.95
CA TYR A 742 21.18 -44.93 25.15
C TYR A 742 22.09 -45.91 24.40
N ASN A 743 22.20 -45.74 23.09
CA ASN A 743 22.99 -46.62 22.22
C ASN A 743 24.23 -45.95 21.61
N GLY A 744 24.51 -44.74 22.07
CA GLY A 744 25.58 -43.91 21.56
C GLY A 744 26.97 -44.25 22.07
N GLY A 745 27.98 -43.56 21.53
CA GLY A 745 29.32 -43.53 22.11
C GLY A 745 29.30 -42.86 23.49
N GLU A 746 30.29 -43.15 24.33
CA GLU A 746 30.34 -42.63 25.71
C GLU A 746 30.27 -41.10 25.74
N PRO A 747 29.33 -40.51 26.52
CA PRO A 747 29.28 -39.06 26.74
C PRO A 747 30.59 -38.50 27.31
N ARG A 748 30.96 -37.29 26.88
CA ARG A 748 32.26 -36.67 27.21
C ARG A 748 32.11 -35.28 27.77
N LEU A 749 32.98 -34.93 28.72
CA LEU A 749 33.23 -33.55 29.13
C LEU A 749 34.31 -32.95 28.20
N ILE A 750 33.96 -31.85 27.55
CA ILE A 750 34.82 -31.15 26.58
C ILE A 750 35.24 -29.80 27.14
N LEU A 751 36.50 -29.44 26.92
CA LEU A 751 37.05 -28.10 27.07
C LEU A 751 37.15 -27.47 25.68
N GLU A 752 36.43 -26.36 25.47
CA GLU A 752 36.45 -25.61 24.21
C GLU A 752 37.85 -25.07 23.91
N ARG A 753 38.16 -24.97 22.62
CA ARG A 753 39.36 -24.33 22.10
C ARG A 753 39.59 -22.94 22.75
N ASN A 754 40.77 -22.73 23.32
CA ASN A 754 41.23 -21.43 23.80
C ASN A 754 42.71 -21.20 23.46
N PRO A 755 43.02 -20.54 22.33
CA PRO A 755 44.40 -20.36 21.89
C PRO A 755 45.25 -19.50 22.82
N LEU A 756 44.64 -18.66 23.68
CA LEU A 756 45.34 -17.78 24.63
C LEU A 756 46.16 -18.54 25.67
N ILE A 757 45.79 -19.79 25.93
CA ILE A 757 46.48 -20.68 26.86
C ILE A 757 47.00 -21.95 26.17
N GLY A 758 47.16 -21.91 24.84
CA GLY A 758 47.71 -23.02 24.05
C GLY A 758 46.75 -24.17 23.78
N ILE A 759 45.43 -24.00 23.97
CA ILE A 759 44.42 -24.98 23.60
C ILE A 759 43.91 -24.67 22.19
N TYR A 760 44.42 -25.37 21.19
CA TYR A 760 44.16 -25.05 19.78
C TYR A 760 42.95 -25.76 19.17
N GLU A 761 42.38 -26.75 19.86
CA GLU A 761 41.20 -27.51 19.45
C GLU A 761 40.34 -27.89 20.66
N ASP A 762 39.07 -28.21 20.44
CA ASP A 762 38.18 -28.74 21.47
C ASP A 762 38.75 -30.06 22.02
N THR A 763 39.01 -30.10 23.32
CA THR A 763 39.74 -31.18 23.97
C THR A 763 38.79 -32.01 24.85
N VAL A 764 38.77 -33.32 24.65
CA VAL A 764 38.09 -34.25 25.55
C VAL A 764 38.88 -34.32 26.86
N VAL A 765 38.28 -33.88 27.96
CA VAL A 765 38.97 -33.83 29.27
C VAL A 765 38.50 -34.91 30.24
N ASN A 766 37.33 -35.50 30.02
CA ASN A 766 36.85 -36.67 30.72
C ASN A 766 35.77 -37.40 29.90
N THR A 767 35.58 -38.69 30.09
CA THR A 767 34.60 -39.53 29.40
C THR A 767 33.89 -40.42 30.40
N THR A 768 32.57 -40.59 30.23
CA THR A 768 31.80 -41.53 31.05
C THR A 768 32.22 -42.98 30.81
N THR A 769 31.82 -43.86 31.72
CA THR A 769 32.03 -45.30 31.63
C THR A 769 30.68 -46.02 31.55
N ALA A 770 30.71 -47.35 31.53
CA ALA A 770 29.49 -48.15 31.68
C ALA A 770 28.74 -47.87 33.01
N ALA A 771 29.40 -47.28 34.01
CA ALA A 771 28.80 -46.92 35.29
C ALA A 771 27.68 -45.85 35.16
N ALA A 772 27.72 -45.01 34.12
CA ALA A 772 26.64 -44.06 33.85
C ALA A 772 25.34 -44.70 33.33
N ASN A 773 25.31 -46.01 33.02
CA ASN A 773 24.09 -46.68 32.56
C ASN A 773 23.06 -46.75 33.69
N GLY A 774 22.02 -45.92 33.62
CA GLY A 774 20.95 -45.87 34.60
C GLY A 774 21.32 -45.19 35.93
N ASN A 775 22.59 -44.80 36.11
CA ASN A 775 23.13 -44.22 37.34
C ASN A 775 23.92 -42.92 37.06
N TRP A 776 24.07 -42.07 38.09
CA TRP A 776 24.78 -40.79 37.99
C TRP A 776 26.29 -40.93 38.21
N GLU A 777 27.07 -40.73 37.15
CA GLU A 777 28.54 -40.66 37.19
C GLU A 777 29.01 -39.20 37.30
N THR A 778 30.13 -38.96 37.99
CA THR A 778 30.76 -37.63 38.01
C THR A 778 31.89 -37.59 36.99
N LEU A 779 31.83 -36.66 36.05
CA LEU A 779 32.98 -36.26 35.25
C LEU A 779 33.63 -35.05 35.92
N SER A 780 34.93 -35.12 36.18
CA SER A 780 35.71 -34.04 36.80
C SER A 780 36.96 -33.75 36.00
N PHE A 781 37.38 -32.50 35.98
CA PHE A 781 38.63 -32.08 35.37
C PHE A 781 39.28 -30.94 36.15
N THR A 782 40.59 -31.00 36.28
CA THR A 782 41.42 -29.90 36.79
C THR A 782 42.27 -29.40 35.63
N THR A 783 42.12 -28.12 35.28
CA THR A 783 42.90 -27.52 34.20
C THR A 783 44.38 -27.44 34.60
N SER A 784 45.27 -27.39 33.61
CA SER A 784 46.62 -26.90 33.86
C SER A 784 46.58 -25.45 34.37
N ALA A 785 47.67 -25.02 35.01
CA ALA A 785 47.82 -23.62 35.40
C ALA A 785 47.75 -22.74 34.15
N THR A 786 46.83 -21.77 34.11
CA THR A 786 46.70 -20.91 32.93
C THR A 786 47.85 -19.91 32.88
N THR A 787 48.37 -19.62 31.69
CA THR A 787 49.42 -18.61 31.50
C THR A 787 48.88 -17.18 31.63
N GLU A 788 47.57 -17.01 31.45
CA GLU A 788 46.87 -15.73 31.47
C GLU A 788 45.61 -15.77 32.34
N ASN A 789 45.08 -14.58 32.62
CA ASN A 789 43.75 -14.40 33.20
C ASN A 789 42.69 -14.67 32.14
N VAL A 790 42.06 -15.83 32.15
CA VAL A 790 41.16 -16.28 31.08
C VAL A 790 39.84 -16.84 31.59
N ILE A 791 38.90 -16.99 30.67
CA ILE A 791 37.72 -17.83 30.87
C ILE A 791 37.84 -19.09 30.03
N LEU A 792 37.58 -20.22 30.68
CA LEU A 792 37.54 -21.53 30.05
C LEU A 792 36.09 -22.00 29.95
N SER A 793 35.76 -22.59 28.82
CA SER A 793 34.40 -22.95 28.42
C SER A 793 34.29 -24.47 28.29
N PHE A 794 33.29 -25.06 28.95
CA PHE A 794 33.11 -26.50 29.02
C PHE A 794 31.69 -26.92 28.62
N TYR A 795 31.55 -28.07 27.98
CA TYR A 795 30.24 -28.67 27.67
C TYR A 795 30.29 -30.19 27.74
N VAL A 796 29.13 -30.83 27.85
CA VAL A 796 29.00 -32.29 27.70
C VAL A 796 28.51 -32.58 26.29
N ASP A 797 29.17 -33.49 25.58
CA ASP A 797 28.71 -33.99 24.28
C ASP A 797 28.29 -35.46 24.32
N CYS A 798 27.41 -35.83 23.39
CA CYS A 798 26.98 -37.20 23.14
C CYS A 798 26.67 -37.42 21.65
N ILE A 799 26.74 -38.66 21.19
CA ILE A 799 26.39 -39.11 19.82
C ILE A 799 25.49 -40.31 19.92
N GLY A 800 24.60 -40.58 18.98
CA GLY A 800 23.69 -41.72 19.01
C GLY A 800 22.41 -41.45 18.26
N ASN A 801 21.56 -42.46 18.08
CA ASN A 801 20.25 -42.30 17.44
C ASN A 801 19.09 -42.86 18.27
N LEU A 802 19.36 -43.45 19.44
CA LEU A 802 18.36 -43.92 20.40
C LEU A 802 18.76 -43.58 21.84
N GLY A 803 17.75 -43.39 22.68
CA GLY A 803 17.91 -43.02 24.08
C GLY A 803 18.43 -41.58 24.26
N TRP A 804 18.81 -41.26 25.48
CA TRP A 804 19.28 -39.94 25.90
C TRP A 804 20.32 -39.97 27.02
N VAL A 805 20.92 -38.81 27.26
CA VAL A 805 21.87 -38.53 28.34
C VAL A 805 21.31 -37.41 29.22
N ASN A 806 21.37 -37.55 30.53
CA ASN A 806 21.02 -36.50 31.48
C ASN A 806 22.30 -35.85 32.04
N VAL A 807 22.29 -34.53 32.15
CA VAL A 807 23.38 -33.71 32.67
C VAL A 807 22.87 -32.85 33.82
N ALA A 808 23.61 -32.80 34.94
CA ALA A 808 23.22 -32.08 36.14
C ALA A 808 24.44 -31.60 36.96
N ASP A 809 24.16 -30.75 37.96
CA ASP A 809 25.10 -30.42 39.06
C ASP A 809 26.50 -29.97 38.61
N TRP A 810 26.55 -29.04 37.66
CA TRP A 810 27.79 -28.35 37.31
C TRP A 810 28.38 -27.64 38.53
N LYS A 811 29.64 -27.94 38.85
CA LYS A 811 30.37 -27.42 40.01
C LYS A 811 31.73 -26.90 39.60
N THR A 812 32.15 -25.80 40.23
CA THR A 812 33.49 -25.22 40.11
C THR A 812 33.98 -24.74 41.47
N THR A 813 35.28 -24.82 41.72
CA THR A 813 35.91 -24.37 42.98
C THR A 813 36.59 -23.00 42.85
N ASN A 814 36.52 -22.35 41.69
CA ASN A 814 37.26 -21.10 41.43
C ASN A 814 36.43 -19.85 41.78
N TYR A 815 37.08 -18.84 42.35
CA TYR A 815 36.47 -17.58 42.79
C TYR A 815 35.99 -16.71 41.61
N ASN A 816 34.75 -16.20 41.70
CA ASN A 816 33.98 -15.48 40.66
C ASN A 816 34.43 -14.02 40.37
N ASP A 817 35.73 -13.70 40.33
CA ASP A 817 36.14 -12.36 39.85
C ASP A 817 36.39 -12.37 38.34
N THR A 818 35.40 -11.91 37.57
CA THR A 818 35.45 -11.89 36.09
C THR A 818 36.02 -10.59 35.52
N ARG A 819 36.47 -9.65 36.35
CA ARG A 819 37.03 -8.37 35.90
C ARG A 819 38.42 -8.58 35.29
N ASN A 820 38.71 -7.91 34.18
CA ASN A 820 40.01 -7.95 33.49
C ASN A 820 40.44 -9.37 33.04
N LEU A 821 39.49 -10.28 32.79
CA LEU A 821 39.76 -11.57 32.17
C LEU A 821 39.66 -11.48 30.65
N ASN A 822 40.51 -12.22 29.95
CA ASN A 822 40.50 -12.36 28.50
C ASN A 822 39.45 -13.42 28.09
N TYR A 823 38.53 -13.03 27.20
CA TYR A 823 37.56 -13.94 26.58
C TYR A 823 38.05 -14.35 25.20
N ASN A 824 37.87 -15.63 24.85
CA ASN A 824 38.00 -16.07 23.47
C ASN A 824 36.72 -15.70 22.70
N GLY A 825 36.75 -14.61 21.95
CA GLY A 825 35.71 -14.25 20.98
C GLY A 825 36.10 -14.70 19.59
N GLY A 826 35.13 -15.10 18.76
CA GLY A 826 35.38 -15.55 17.38
C GLY A 826 36.04 -14.52 16.44
N LEU A 827 36.27 -13.28 16.92
CA LEU A 827 37.00 -12.20 16.26
C LEU A 827 37.71 -11.34 17.32
N GLY A 828 38.82 -11.82 17.91
CA GLY A 828 39.74 -11.01 18.72
C GLY A 828 39.59 -11.13 20.26
N ILE A 829 40.58 -10.57 20.97
CA ILE A 829 40.64 -10.52 22.43
C ILE A 829 39.68 -9.43 22.92
N TYR A 830 38.64 -9.82 23.65
CA TYR A 830 37.78 -8.88 24.37
C TYR A 830 38.08 -8.98 25.88
N THR A 831 38.37 -7.83 26.50
CA THR A 831 38.38 -7.68 27.96
C THR A 831 37.00 -7.20 28.41
N ASN A 832 36.33 -7.94 29.30
CA ASN A 832 35.03 -7.52 29.82
C ASN A 832 35.23 -6.47 30.94
N LEU A 833 34.81 -5.24 30.67
CA LEU A 833 34.92 -4.10 31.60
C LEU A 833 33.74 -3.99 32.59
N GLN A 834 32.70 -4.84 32.50
CA GLN A 834 31.52 -4.73 33.35
C GLN A 834 31.27 -5.97 34.21
N TYR A 835 31.25 -5.73 35.52
CA TYR A 835 30.91 -6.68 36.57
C TYR A 835 29.44 -7.11 36.48
N ARG A 836 29.18 -8.39 36.13
CA ARG A 836 27.95 -9.08 36.54
C ARG A 836 28.28 -10.00 37.70
N LYS A 837 27.71 -9.69 38.87
CA LYS A 837 27.85 -10.44 40.13
C LYS A 837 27.60 -11.94 39.89
N GLY A 838 28.64 -12.77 40.00
CA GLY A 838 28.50 -14.22 40.02
C GLY A 838 27.81 -14.65 41.32
N GLY A 839 26.60 -15.19 41.21
CA GLY A 839 25.91 -15.80 42.34
C GLY A 839 26.68 -17.03 42.81
N GLY A 840 26.89 -17.17 44.12
CA GLY A 840 27.32 -18.45 44.70
C GLY A 840 26.31 -19.56 44.41
N ASN A 841 26.74 -20.82 44.55
CA ASN A 841 25.94 -22.06 44.43
C ASN A 841 24.70 -21.94 43.52
N TYR A 842 24.88 -22.18 42.22
CA TYR A 842 23.76 -22.39 41.32
C TYR A 842 23.03 -23.67 41.71
N SER A 843 21.91 -23.51 42.40
CA SER A 843 20.82 -24.48 42.34
C SER A 843 19.93 -24.04 41.17
N PHE A 844 19.82 -24.88 40.14
CA PHE A 844 18.78 -24.67 39.12
C PHE A 844 17.41 -24.68 39.85
N PHE A 845 16.60 -23.66 39.59
CA PHE A 845 15.45 -23.19 40.37
C PHE A 845 14.35 -24.25 40.65
N ASN A 846 13.59 -23.97 41.72
CA ASN A 846 12.28 -24.57 42.08
C ASN A 846 11.27 -24.56 40.94
#